data_AF-A0A2G6LWV2-F1
#
_entry.id   AF-A0A2G6LWV2-F1
#
_cell.length_a   1.000
_cell.length_b   1.000
_cell.length_c   1.000
_cell.angle_alpha   90.00
_cell.angle_beta   90.00
_cell.angle_gamma   90.00
#
_symmetry.space_group_name_H-M   'P 1'
#
loop_
_entity.id
_entity.type
_entity.pdbx_description
1 polymer ?
#
loop_
_entity_poly.entity_id
_entity_poly.type
_entity_poly.pdbx_seq_one_letter_code
_entity_poly.pdbx_strand_id
1 'polypeptide(L)'
;MRRFIETHRLMLSCFVSGAWVFIAWKLAGMPSPGFYGRILPGAWILAGLLAGRAPATKWLSVFFAVFTVSVWLWQLSEFGWIIAGAAAAAGVIASGAATVIHSGQVVRGILPAVLLSAVTSAVNSDEVRFAEIASSVTGIGYESRLQTGLRTGDIDSETSHHTEFFPLMISPGLIAGEEGLRIVPVVITIAAVVLLGGIAAPLPAFMAAALYPGFSISGLAYTGWLAVLLFLLPLRYGKGKYGTILRLAVVLLLAALKLRYGALGAGMLAAEYFPVKGNLKKKYLFPAILVCALILFLAGDRYLLHGRIFWVRYGNIEALKLIWINIFHRPLHLLSNLGWSLFDLEAGLFFRAPWTLVALAGLPELYRRDRTLFHRLVIPSAFYWFATVIWMGSCWHGLPAPAGRMFLPLVPLFAAGFSQVWRKPAAGVFASFSIAVSALVIVCPALRANYADGTDSLLELLGGSGGFSMIRSNPLNLLMPAVLAAGIFAVFRRSRFAGAHAAIILLCGFFLAGIAPVVPDAEDLDSSAVQGAPLYPRSPDPVNRALWITETERLLELSEPGQSILLPCNSSADSLLLEMSSSGGALMVGDTVIHVETELAELPEDYQFLGRNERVLPDLPENRIMEIYHLPLNAYRDTLRIIWYSGNPVYLDRAGVF
;
A
#
# COMPACT_ATOMS: atom_id res chain seq x y z
N MET A 1 -25.85 35.01 24.99
CA MET A 1 -24.60 34.27 25.21
C MET A 1 -24.79 32.75 25.23
N ARG A 2 -25.58 32.18 26.16
CA ARG A 2 -25.85 30.72 26.24
C ARG A 2 -26.28 30.07 24.91
N ARG A 3 -27.27 30.65 24.23
CA ARG A 3 -27.75 30.18 22.91
C ARG A 3 -26.66 30.18 21.83
N PHE A 4 -25.73 31.14 21.86
CA PHE A 4 -24.62 31.20 20.91
C PHE A 4 -23.61 30.07 21.16
N ILE A 5 -23.28 29.81 22.43
CA ILE A 5 -22.40 28.71 22.85
C ILE A 5 -22.98 27.35 22.48
N GLU A 6 -24.28 27.15 22.72
CA GLU A 6 -24.97 25.90 22.37
C GLU A 6 -25.01 25.69 20.86
N THR A 7 -25.17 26.76 20.07
CA THR A 7 -25.25 26.69 18.60
C THR A 7 -23.90 26.50 17.91
N HIS A 8 -22.81 27.03 18.47
CA HIS A 8 -21.46 26.99 17.86
C HIS A 8 -20.47 26.17 18.69
N ARG A 9 -20.96 25.14 19.39
CA ARG A 9 -20.17 24.37 20.34
C ARG A 9 -18.95 23.69 19.70
N LEU A 10 -19.08 23.13 18.48
CA LEU A 10 -17.94 22.52 17.80
C LEU A 10 -16.88 23.56 17.44
N MET A 11 -17.30 24.68 16.85
CA MET A 11 -16.42 25.80 16.49
C MET A 11 -15.60 26.24 17.71
N LEU A 12 -16.25 26.59 18.83
CA LEU A 12 -15.59 27.02 20.05
C LEU A 12 -14.65 25.96 20.61
N SER A 13 -15.08 24.69 20.61
CA SER A 13 -14.24 23.58 21.09
C SER A 13 -12.98 23.43 20.24
N CYS A 14 -13.09 23.51 18.90
CA CYS A 14 -11.94 23.41 18.01
C CYS A 14 -10.96 24.58 18.18
N PHE A 15 -11.44 25.81 18.38
CA PHE A 15 -10.58 26.96 18.65
C PHE A 15 -9.83 26.82 19.97
N VAL A 16 -10.55 26.48 21.04
CA VAL A 16 -9.94 26.28 22.37
C VAL A 16 -8.94 25.12 22.32
N SER A 17 -9.31 24.00 21.70
CA SER A 17 -8.41 22.85 21.53
C SER A 17 -7.19 23.21 20.70
N GLY A 18 -7.34 23.91 19.57
CA GLY A 18 -6.22 24.33 18.73
C GLY A 18 -5.24 25.25 19.46
N ALA A 19 -5.76 26.23 20.21
CA ALA A 19 -4.93 27.12 21.03
C ALA A 19 -4.21 26.36 22.14
N TRP A 20 -4.89 25.44 22.83
CA TRP A 20 -4.27 24.60 23.85
C TRP A 20 -3.22 23.67 23.27
N VAL A 21 -3.49 23.00 22.15
CA VAL A 21 -2.51 22.16 21.47
C VAL A 21 -1.25 22.96 21.17
N PHE A 22 -1.37 24.19 20.64
CA PHE A 22 -0.23 25.06 20.40
C PHE A 22 0.55 25.39 21.69
N ILE A 23 -0.15 25.85 22.73
CA ILE A 23 0.45 26.29 23.99
C ILE A 23 1.12 25.12 24.71
N ALA A 24 0.40 24.01 24.91
CA ALA A 24 0.91 22.84 25.61
C ALA A 24 2.09 22.20 24.88
N TRP A 25 2.03 22.08 23.55
CA TRP A 25 3.14 21.56 22.75
C TRP A 25 4.41 22.39 22.91
N LYS A 26 4.25 23.72 22.92
CA LYS A 26 5.37 24.65 23.10
C LYS A 26 5.92 24.64 24.54
N LEU A 27 5.03 24.63 25.55
CA LEU A 27 5.43 24.64 26.96
C LEU A 27 6.09 23.33 27.39
N ALA A 28 5.59 22.20 26.90
CA ALA A 28 6.16 20.89 27.19
C ALA A 28 7.49 20.64 26.45
N GLY A 29 7.83 21.47 25.46
CA GLY A 29 9.05 21.35 24.66
C GLY A 29 9.05 20.20 23.65
N MET A 30 7.87 19.74 23.22
CA MET A 30 7.72 18.58 22.33
C MET A 30 8.48 18.73 20.99
N PRO A 31 8.91 17.62 20.36
CA PRO A 31 9.70 17.63 19.13
C PRO A 31 8.99 18.32 17.96
N SER A 32 9.79 18.81 17.01
CA SER A 32 9.35 19.56 15.82
C SER A 32 8.36 20.70 16.12
N PRO A 33 8.63 21.59 17.11
CA PRO A 33 7.69 22.63 17.54
C PRO A 33 7.42 23.69 16.46
N GLY A 34 8.30 23.80 15.46
CA GLY A 34 8.12 24.68 14.31
C GLY A 34 7.08 24.18 13.30
N PHE A 35 7.09 22.89 12.96
CA PHE A 35 6.29 22.35 11.85
C PHE A 35 5.00 21.69 12.35
N TYR A 36 5.10 20.57 13.09
CA TYR A 36 3.94 19.90 13.70
C TYR A 36 3.22 20.80 14.70
N GLY A 37 4.00 21.50 15.54
CA GLY A 37 3.49 22.43 16.55
C GLY A 37 2.74 23.65 15.98
N ARG A 38 2.76 23.89 14.66
CA ARG A 38 1.97 24.96 14.01
C ARG A 38 0.85 24.40 13.14
N ILE A 39 1.12 23.32 12.39
CA ILE A 39 0.15 22.79 11.42
C ILE A 39 -1.02 22.09 12.11
N LEU A 40 -0.78 21.32 13.18
CA LEU A 40 -1.86 20.67 13.94
C LEU A 40 -2.81 21.71 14.57
N PRO A 41 -2.33 22.73 15.31
CA PRO A 41 -3.19 23.84 15.75
C PRO A 41 -3.90 24.58 14.62
N GLY A 42 -3.21 24.84 13.51
CA GLY A 42 -3.79 25.47 12.32
C GLY A 42 -4.95 24.66 11.75
N ALA A 43 -4.82 23.33 11.69
CA ALA A 43 -5.88 22.44 11.23
C ALA A 43 -7.08 22.43 12.19
N TRP A 44 -6.86 22.51 13.50
CA TRP A 44 -7.92 22.68 14.49
C TRP A 44 -8.68 24.01 14.31
N ILE A 45 -7.95 25.12 14.14
CA ILE A 45 -8.54 26.45 13.89
C ILE A 45 -9.37 26.42 12.60
N LEU A 46 -8.83 25.85 11.53
CA LEU A 46 -9.54 25.70 10.26
C LEU A 46 -10.78 24.82 10.39
N ALA A 47 -10.69 23.71 11.14
CA ALA A 47 -11.85 22.88 11.44
C ALA A 47 -12.92 23.65 12.22
N GLY A 48 -12.52 24.51 13.16
CA GLY A 48 -13.43 25.41 13.89
C GLY A 48 -14.15 26.40 12.97
N LEU A 49 -13.40 27.09 12.10
CA LEU A 49 -13.95 28.03 11.12
C LEU A 49 -14.97 27.38 10.18
N LEU A 50 -14.71 26.14 9.77
CA LEU A 50 -15.55 25.40 8.82
C LEU A 50 -16.69 24.62 9.48
N ALA A 51 -16.66 24.41 10.81
CA ALA A 51 -17.66 23.65 11.56
C ALA A 51 -19.07 24.26 11.49
N GLY A 52 -19.19 25.59 11.35
CA GLY A 52 -20.47 26.29 11.36
C GLY A 52 -21.28 26.00 12.64
N ARG A 53 -22.48 25.42 12.49
CA ARG A 53 -23.39 25.07 13.61
C ARG A 53 -23.32 23.59 14.02
N ALA A 54 -22.27 22.87 13.60
CA ALA A 54 -22.04 21.48 13.98
C ALA A 54 -22.06 21.30 15.52
N PRO A 55 -22.76 20.29 16.08
CA PRO A 55 -22.63 19.96 17.49
C PRO A 55 -21.24 19.41 17.77
N ALA A 56 -20.69 19.73 18.94
CA ALA A 56 -19.47 19.09 19.41
C ALA A 56 -19.71 17.59 19.64
N THR A 57 -18.76 16.76 19.21
CA THR A 57 -18.81 15.32 19.48
C THR A 57 -18.14 15.01 20.82
N LYS A 58 -18.65 14.00 21.53
CA LYS A 58 -18.02 13.49 22.77
C LYS A 58 -16.57 13.02 22.56
N TRP A 59 -16.23 12.60 21.34
CA TRP A 59 -14.90 12.11 20.97
C TRP A 59 -13.84 13.20 21.02
N LEU A 60 -14.21 14.45 20.79
CA LEU A 60 -13.29 15.59 20.91
C LEU A 60 -12.72 15.73 22.31
N SER A 61 -13.58 15.59 23.33
CA SER A 61 -13.15 15.66 24.72
C SER A 61 -12.22 14.50 25.08
N VAL A 62 -12.44 13.32 24.50
CA VAL A 62 -11.56 12.16 24.69
C VAL A 62 -10.18 12.42 24.06
N PHE A 63 -10.12 12.79 22.78
CA PHE A 63 -8.85 13.09 22.12
C PHE A 63 -8.10 14.25 22.76
N PHE A 64 -8.83 15.28 23.19
CA PHE A 64 -8.26 16.41 23.91
C PHE A 64 -7.68 16.01 25.28
N ALA A 65 -8.37 15.15 26.03
CA ALA A 65 -7.88 14.63 27.31
C ALA A 65 -6.64 13.76 27.11
N VAL A 66 -6.66 12.85 26.13
CA VAL A 66 -5.49 12.01 25.79
C VAL A 66 -4.31 12.88 25.39
N PHE A 67 -4.51 13.88 24.51
CA PHE A 67 -3.46 14.84 24.15
C PHE A 67 -2.88 15.53 25.39
N THR A 68 -3.76 16.06 26.26
CA THR A 68 -3.35 16.84 27.44
C THR A 68 -2.59 16.02 28.46
N VAL A 69 -2.87 14.72 28.59
CA VAL A 69 -2.09 13.84 29.45
C VAL A 69 -0.76 13.47 28.77
N SER A 70 -0.80 13.01 27.52
CA SER A 70 0.37 12.52 26.80
C SER A 70 1.42 13.59 26.52
N VAL A 71 1.01 14.86 26.33
CA VAL A 71 1.91 16.00 26.14
C VAL A 71 2.81 16.29 27.34
N TRP A 72 2.51 15.80 28.54
CA TRP A 72 3.42 15.93 29.69
C TRP A 72 4.23 14.65 29.94
N LEU A 73 3.74 13.53 29.42
CA LEU A 73 4.41 12.23 29.54
C LEU A 73 5.50 12.02 28.48
N TRP A 74 5.57 12.83 27.43
CA TRP A 74 6.55 12.63 26.36
C TRP A 74 8.01 12.75 26.81
N GLN A 75 8.29 13.50 27.88
CA GLN A 75 9.65 13.57 28.44
C GLN A 75 10.07 12.26 29.11
N LEU A 76 9.11 11.39 29.45
CA LEU A 76 9.37 10.06 30.03
C LEU A 76 9.59 8.98 28.95
N SER A 77 9.08 9.20 27.74
CA SER A 77 9.15 8.24 26.64
C SER A 77 8.83 8.90 25.31
N GLU A 78 9.58 8.56 24.27
CA GLU A 78 9.29 9.01 22.90
C GLU A 78 7.88 8.62 22.43
N PHE A 79 7.29 7.53 22.95
CA PHE A 79 5.90 7.19 22.64
C PHE A 79 4.90 8.26 23.11
N GLY A 80 5.23 9.05 24.13
CA GLY A 80 4.35 10.11 24.63
C GLY A 80 4.11 11.21 23.59
N TRP A 81 5.12 11.57 22.78
CA TRP A 81 4.92 12.59 21.73
C TRP A 81 4.11 12.03 20.56
N ILE A 82 4.32 10.77 20.19
CA ILE A 82 3.57 10.06 19.14
C ILE A 82 2.09 10.01 19.50
N ILE A 83 1.77 9.57 20.73
CA ILE A 83 0.39 9.46 21.22
C ILE A 83 -0.27 10.84 21.30
N ALA A 84 0.44 11.85 21.81
CA ALA A 84 -0.08 13.22 21.87
C ALA A 84 -0.39 13.75 20.46
N GLY A 85 0.58 13.69 19.54
CA GLY A 85 0.39 14.09 18.16
C GLY A 85 -0.79 13.36 17.49
N ALA A 86 -0.88 12.04 17.67
CA ALA A 86 -1.93 11.23 17.07
C ALA A 86 -3.30 11.57 17.66
N ALA A 87 -3.40 11.81 18.96
CA ALA A 87 -4.65 12.28 19.58
C ALA A 87 -5.08 13.64 19.00
N ALA A 88 -4.15 14.58 18.82
CA ALA A 88 -4.44 15.87 18.20
C ALA A 88 -4.91 15.73 16.75
N ALA A 89 -4.25 14.90 15.94
CA ALA A 89 -4.62 14.65 14.54
C ALA A 89 -5.97 13.91 14.42
N ALA A 90 -6.22 12.90 15.26
CA ALA A 90 -7.49 12.17 15.31
C ALA A 90 -8.67 13.10 15.66
N GLY A 91 -8.45 14.06 16.55
CA GLY A 91 -9.46 15.08 16.88
C GLY A 91 -9.80 16.00 15.69
N VAL A 92 -8.84 16.35 14.84
CA VAL A 92 -9.11 17.09 13.59
C VAL A 92 -9.95 16.25 12.63
N ILE A 93 -9.59 14.98 12.41
CA ILE A 93 -10.35 14.06 11.54
C ILE A 93 -11.78 13.88 12.07
N ALA A 94 -11.94 13.70 13.39
CA ALA A 94 -13.25 13.57 14.03
C ALA A 94 -14.09 14.85 13.91
N SER A 95 -13.46 16.04 14.00
CA SER A 95 -14.11 17.33 13.75
C SER A 95 -14.61 17.46 12.30
N GLY A 96 -13.78 17.02 11.35
CA GLY A 96 -14.15 16.95 9.94
C GLY A 96 -15.36 16.05 9.71
N ALA A 97 -15.34 14.83 10.26
CA ALA A 97 -16.46 13.90 10.18
C ALA A 97 -17.76 14.49 10.77
N ALA A 98 -17.68 15.12 11.96
CA ALA A 98 -18.82 15.78 12.59
C ALA A 98 -19.40 16.92 11.73
N THR A 99 -18.52 17.73 11.14
CA THR A 99 -18.91 18.81 10.22
C THR A 99 -19.63 18.27 9.00
N VAL A 100 -19.15 17.17 8.41
CA VAL A 100 -19.79 16.52 7.25
C VAL A 100 -21.13 15.91 7.62
N ILE A 101 -21.24 15.26 8.79
CA ILE A 101 -22.50 14.68 9.28
C ILE A 101 -23.58 15.74 9.43
N HIS A 102 -23.27 16.91 10.02
CA HIS A 102 -24.27 17.97 10.17
C HIS A 102 -24.53 18.71 8.86
N SER A 103 -23.49 19.20 8.18
CA SER A 103 -23.66 20.11 7.04
C SER A 103 -23.97 19.41 5.71
N GLY A 104 -23.63 18.12 5.59
CA GLY A 104 -23.59 17.40 4.32
C GLY A 104 -22.48 17.86 3.36
N GLN A 105 -21.65 18.83 3.75
CA GLN A 105 -20.63 19.43 2.88
C GLN A 105 -19.26 18.79 3.09
N VAL A 106 -18.85 17.94 2.16
CA VAL A 106 -17.59 17.18 2.25
C VAL A 106 -16.36 18.10 2.27
N VAL A 107 -16.38 19.16 1.47
CA VAL A 107 -15.27 20.13 1.35
C VAL A 107 -14.93 20.75 2.71
N ARG A 108 -15.94 21.10 3.52
CA ARG A 108 -15.75 21.68 4.84
C ARG A 108 -15.06 20.72 5.81
N GLY A 109 -15.34 19.42 5.70
CA GLY A 109 -14.71 18.41 6.54
C GLY A 109 -13.30 18.02 6.09
N ILE A 110 -13.04 18.00 4.78
CA ILE A 110 -11.78 17.52 4.24
C ILE A 110 -10.66 18.57 4.26
N LEU A 111 -10.99 19.86 4.17
CA LEU A 111 -9.98 20.92 4.09
C LEU A 111 -9.01 20.95 5.30
N PRO A 112 -9.46 20.76 6.56
CA PRO A 112 -8.56 20.58 7.69
C PRO A 112 -7.64 19.36 7.55
N ALA A 113 -8.12 18.26 6.98
CA ALA A 113 -7.30 17.08 6.71
C ALA A 113 -6.28 17.36 5.59
N VAL A 114 -6.64 18.09 4.54
CA VAL A 114 -5.69 18.53 3.51
C VAL A 114 -4.53 19.33 4.13
N LEU A 115 -4.80 20.17 5.13
CA LEU A 115 -3.72 20.88 5.82
C LEU A 115 -2.76 19.93 6.58
N LEU A 116 -3.29 18.86 7.18
CA LEU A 116 -2.46 17.81 7.79
C LEU A 116 -1.63 17.05 6.76
N SER A 117 -2.07 16.98 5.50
CA SER A 117 -1.38 16.24 4.44
C SER A 117 -0.03 16.85 4.09
N ALA A 118 0.09 18.17 4.17
CA ALA A 118 1.34 18.91 4.01
C ALA A 118 2.42 18.51 5.02
N VAL A 119 2.04 17.92 6.16
CA VAL A 119 2.96 17.50 7.23
C VAL A 119 3.60 16.13 6.93
N THR A 120 2.98 15.35 6.05
CA THR A 120 3.17 13.89 6.02
C THR A 120 3.88 13.37 4.78
N SER A 121 4.22 14.21 3.82
CA SER A 121 4.75 13.77 2.53
C SER A 121 6.27 13.97 2.47
N ALA A 122 7.02 12.93 2.85
CA ALA A 122 8.35 12.73 2.27
C ALA A 122 8.20 12.63 0.74
N VAL A 123 9.06 13.32 -0.02
CA VAL A 123 9.07 13.24 -1.49
C VAL A 123 9.39 11.79 -1.89
N ASN A 124 8.52 11.14 -2.68
CA ASN A 124 8.77 9.79 -3.19
C ASN A 124 9.48 9.81 -4.54
N SER A 125 10.19 8.73 -4.88
CA SER A 125 10.82 8.50 -6.18
C SER A 125 9.90 8.78 -7.37
N ASP A 126 8.62 8.37 -7.30
CA ASP A 126 7.63 8.63 -8.36
C ASP A 126 7.32 10.13 -8.52
N GLU A 127 7.27 10.89 -7.42
CA GLU A 127 6.99 12.33 -7.44
C GLU A 127 8.13 13.09 -8.13
N VAL A 128 9.38 12.71 -7.84
CA VAL A 128 10.55 13.26 -8.53
C VAL A 128 10.53 12.91 -10.02
N ARG A 129 10.19 11.66 -10.38
CA ARG A 129 10.10 11.27 -11.79
C ARG A 129 8.99 12.02 -12.53
N PHE A 130 7.83 12.23 -11.91
CA PHE A 130 6.78 13.03 -12.50
C PHE A 130 7.18 14.50 -12.64
N ALA A 131 7.96 15.04 -11.72
CA ALA A 131 8.52 16.39 -11.82
C ALA A 131 9.49 16.52 -12.99
N GLU A 132 10.42 15.57 -13.15
CA GLU A 132 11.37 15.52 -14.27
C GLU A 132 10.66 15.46 -15.62
N ILE A 133 9.68 14.57 -15.77
CA ILE A 133 8.89 14.44 -17.01
C ILE A 133 8.06 15.70 -17.25
N ALA A 134 7.46 16.28 -16.21
CA ALA A 134 6.69 17.52 -16.36
C ALA A 134 7.59 18.68 -16.78
N SER A 135 8.80 18.77 -16.22
CA SER A 135 9.81 19.77 -16.57
C SER A 135 10.30 19.60 -18.00
N SER A 136 10.61 18.37 -18.44
CA SER A 136 11.09 18.10 -19.80
C SER A 136 10.03 18.40 -20.87
N VAL A 137 8.75 18.11 -20.59
CA VAL A 137 7.65 18.34 -21.53
C VAL A 137 7.26 19.83 -21.60
N THR A 138 7.34 20.57 -20.49
CA THR A 138 6.87 21.96 -20.42
C THR A 138 7.96 23.03 -20.52
N GLY A 139 9.24 22.65 -20.32
CA GLY A 139 10.36 23.59 -20.25
C GLY A 139 10.39 24.42 -18.96
N ILE A 140 9.53 24.17 -17.98
CA ILE A 140 9.56 24.83 -16.67
C ILE A 140 10.67 24.20 -15.84
N GLY A 141 11.68 25.00 -15.48
CA GLY A 141 12.88 24.52 -14.78
C GLY A 141 12.57 23.85 -13.43
N TYR A 142 13.05 22.62 -13.26
CA TYR A 142 13.07 21.89 -12.01
C TYR A 142 14.47 22.03 -11.37
N GLU A 143 14.58 22.81 -10.29
CA GLU A 143 15.84 22.98 -9.55
C GLU A 143 16.13 21.72 -8.71
N SER A 144 16.80 20.75 -9.33
CA SER A 144 17.37 19.55 -8.72
C SER A 144 18.02 19.79 -7.35
N ARG A 145 17.22 19.78 -6.27
CA ARG A 145 17.73 19.70 -4.89
C ARG A 145 17.98 18.26 -4.44
N LEU A 146 17.55 17.28 -5.24
CA LEU A 146 17.75 15.85 -5.01
C LEU A 146 18.45 15.23 -6.22
N GLN A 147 19.79 15.36 -6.26
CA GLN A 147 20.60 14.41 -7.02
C GLN A 147 20.41 13.04 -6.36
N THR A 148 19.63 12.17 -6.98
CA THR A 148 19.65 10.74 -6.66
C THR A 148 20.06 10.01 -7.92
N GLY A 149 21.26 9.44 -7.88
CA GLY A 149 21.74 8.47 -8.85
C GLY A 149 20.77 7.29 -8.99
N LEU A 150 20.92 6.55 -10.10
CA LEU A 150 20.26 5.29 -10.46
C LEU A 150 19.20 4.84 -9.44
N ARG A 151 17.95 5.23 -9.71
CA ARG A 151 16.81 4.88 -8.87
C ARG A 151 16.48 3.40 -9.07
N THR A 152 16.30 2.68 -7.97
CA THR A 152 15.92 1.26 -7.98
C THR A 152 14.64 1.05 -8.78
N GLY A 153 14.73 0.30 -9.89
CA GLY A 153 13.58 -0.12 -10.70
C GLY A 153 13.47 0.51 -12.10
N ASP A 154 14.19 1.60 -12.39
CA ASP A 154 14.32 2.13 -13.76
C ASP A 154 15.49 1.42 -14.48
N ILE A 155 15.34 1.14 -15.78
CA ILE A 155 16.36 0.42 -16.58
C ILE A 155 17.54 1.34 -16.88
N ASP A 156 17.25 2.60 -17.19
CA ASP A 156 18.21 3.65 -17.47
C ASP A 156 17.57 5.04 -17.23
N SER A 157 18.34 6.11 -17.45
CA SER A 157 17.87 7.49 -17.29
C SER A 157 16.87 7.96 -18.34
N GLU A 158 16.87 7.32 -19.52
CA GLU A 158 16.13 7.78 -20.72
C GLU A 158 14.77 7.08 -20.89
N THR A 159 14.60 5.89 -20.32
CA THR A 159 13.37 5.11 -20.37
C THR A 159 12.57 5.27 -19.08
N SER A 160 11.26 5.47 -19.22
CA SER A 160 10.33 5.63 -18.10
C SER A 160 9.14 4.70 -18.27
N HIS A 161 8.76 4.02 -17.20
CA HIS A 161 7.54 3.21 -17.17
C HIS A 161 6.26 4.06 -16.98
N HIS A 162 6.42 5.37 -16.77
CA HIS A 162 5.32 6.33 -16.58
C HIS A 162 4.95 7.05 -17.87
N THR A 163 3.66 7.38 -18.03
CA THR A 163 3.14 8.13 -19.18
C THR A 163 3.24 9.62 -18.94
N GLU A 164 3.52 10.42 -19.97
CA GLU A 164 3.58 11.89 -19.88
C GLU A 164 2.25 12.54 -19.52
N PHE A 165 1.11 11.86 -19.69
CA PHE A 165 -0.23 12.42 -19.45
C PHE A 165 -0.42 12.97 -18.03
N PHE A 166 -0.03 12.21 -17.00
CA PHE A 166 -0.17 12.65 -15.61
C PHE A 166 0.82 13.76 -15.21
N PRO A 167 2.14 13.64 -15.52
CA PRO A 167 3.10 14.75 -15.43
C PRO A 167 2.61 16.04 -16.07
N LEU A 168 2.10 15.97 -17.30
CA LEU A 168 1.57 17.13 -18.01
C LEU A 168 0.41 17.77 -17.24
N MET A 169 -0.49 16.96 -16.67
CA MET A 169 -1.59 17.45 -15.86
C MET A 169 -1.15 18.16 -14.58
N ILE A 170 -0.10 17.68 -13.91
CA ILE A 170 0.39 18.28 -12.66
C ILE A 170 1.41 19.42 -12.90
N SER A 171 1.92 19.55 -14.13
CA SER A 171 2.90 20.57 -14.52
C SER A 171 2.54 22.03 -14.20
N PRO A 172 1.26 22.47 -14.19
CA PRO A 172 0.93 23.83 -13.73
C PRO A 172 1.33 24.08 -12.27
N GLY A 173 1.44 23.02 -11.46
CA GLY A 173 1.94 23.10 -10.08
C GLY A 173 3.41 23.51 -9.99
N LEU A 174 4.24 23.23 -11.01
CA LEU A 174 5.66 23.59 -11.02
C LEU A 174 5.89 25.11 -10.96
N ILE A 175 4.91 25.92 -11.36
CA ILE A 175 4.97 27.39 -11.25
C ILE A 175 5.17 27.84 -9.79
N ALA A 176 4.67 27.04 -8.82
CA ALA A 176 4.83 27.29 -7.39
C ALA A 176 6.03 26.54 -6.76
N GLY A 177 6.96 26.03 -7.59
CA GLY A 177 8.10 25.22 -7.16
C GLY A 177 7.78 23.73 -7.03
N GLU A 178 8.75 22.93 -6.57
CA GLU A 178 8.63 21.46 -6.44
C GLU A 178 7.43 21.06 -5.55
N GLU A 179 7.25 21.73 -4.41
CA GLU A 179 6.11 21.52 -3.51
C GLU A 179 4.75 21.89 -4.15
N GLY A 180 4.78 22.76 -5.16
CA GLY A 180 3.61 23.15 -5.94
C GLY A 180 3.02 22.01 -6.77
N LEU A 181 3.80 20.96 -7.09
CA LEU A 181 3.31 19.76 -7.78
C LEU A 181 2.18 19.06 -7.02
N ARG A 182 2.15 19.19 -5.68
CA ARG A 182 1.15 18.56 -4.81
C ARG A 182 -0.21 19.25 -4.85
N ILE A 183 -0.26 20.51 -5.28
CA ILE A 183 -1.50 21.29 -5.34
C ILE A 183 -2.49 20.64 -6.30
N VAL A 184 -2.04 20.25 -7.50
CA VAL A 184 -2.94 19.67 -8.52
C VAL A 184 -3.53 18.32 -8.08
N PRO A 185 -2.74 17.34 -7.59
CA PRO A 185 -3.26 16.12 -6.99
C PRO A 185 -4.25 16.34 -5.84
N VAL A 186 -4.02 17.34 -4.98
CA VAL A 186 -4.96 17.69 -3.90
C VAL A 186 -6.28 18.19 -4.47
N VAL A 187 -6.25 19.06 -5.48
CA VAL A 187 -7.46 19.55 -6.16
C VAL A 187 -8.22 18.39 -6.83
N ILE A 188 -7.51 17.48 -7.52
CA ILE A 188 -8.10 16.28 -8.13
C ILE A 188 -8.75 15.41 -7.05
N THR A 189 -8.09 15.22 -5.91
CA THR A 189 -8.61 14.45 -4.77
C THR A 189 -9.89 15.08 -4.22
N ILE A 190 -9.90 16.39 -3.96
CA ILE A 190 -11.09 17.10 -3.49
C ILE A 190 -12.24 16.97 -4.50
N ALA A 191 -11.97 17.15 -5.80
CA ALA A 191 -12.97 17.00 -6.85
C ALA A 191 -13.55 15.57 -6.90
N ALA A 192 -12.69 14.55 -6.85
CA ALA A 192 -13.10 13.15 -6.79
C ALA A 192 -13.99 12.88 -5.56
N VAL A 193 -13.60 13.39 -4.41
CA VAL A 193 -14.30 13.21 -3.14
C VAL A 193 -15.66 13.92 -3.14
N VAL A 194 -15.77 15.11 -3.73
CA VAL A 194 -17.04 15.81 -3.89
C VAL A 194 -18.00 15.01 -4.78
N LEU A 195 -17.53 14.52 -5.92
CA LEU A 195 -18.34 13.66 -6.80
C LEU A 195 -18.75 12.36 -6.11
N LEU A 196 -17.82 11.75 -5.36
CA LEU A 196 -18.08 10.55 -4.58
C LEU A 196 -19.14 10.81 -3.51
N GLY A 197 -19.11 11.97 -2.85
CA GLY A 197 -20.12 12.39 -1.88
C GLY A 197 -21.52 12.46 -2.46
N GLY A 198 -21.64 12.84 -3.74
CA GLY A 198 -22.90 12.85 -4.49
C GLY A 198 -23.37 11.48 -5.01
N ILE A 199 -22.52 10.44 -4.96
CA ILE A 199 -22.84 9.08 -5.39
C ILE A 199 -23.08 8.15 -4.20
N ALA A 200 -22.18 8.13 -3.21
CA ALA A 200 -22.22 7.21 -2.08
C ALA A 200 -22.91 7.83 -0.85
N ALA A 201 -22.37 8.96 -0.38
CA ALA A 201 -22.88 9.89 0.63
C ALA A 201 -21.69 10.77 1.10
N PRO A 202 -21.95 11.97 1.68
CA PRO A 202 -20.89 12.88 2.10
C PRO A 202 -19.89 12.28 3.10
N LEU A 203 -20.36 11.65 4.17
CA LEU A 203 -19.48 11.10 5.21
C LEU A 203 -18.59 9.95 4.68
N PRO A 204 -19.12 8.91 4.01
CA PRO A 204 -18.29 7.87 3.40
C PRO A 204 -17.23 8.42 2.43
N ALA A 205 -17.56 9.47 1.66
CA ALA A 205 -16.57 10.11 0.78
C ALA A 205 -15.46 10.84 1.55
N PHE A 206 -15.80 11.52 2.64
CA PHE A 206 -14.81 12.08 3.56
C PHE A 206 -13.91 10.99 4.15
N MET A 207 -14.50 9.90 4.66
CA MET A 207 -13.77 8.78 5.27
C MET A 207 -12.84 8.10 4.25
N ALA A 208 -13.30 7.93 3.02
CA ALA A 208 -12.49 7.41 1.93
C ALA A 208 -11.22 8.24 1.70
N ALA A 209 -11.33 9.56 1.72
CA ALA A 209 -10.17 10.43 1.54
C ALA A 209 -9.27 10.47 2.79
N ALA A 210 -9.88 10.61 3.96
CA ALA A 210 -9.16 10.79 5.21
C ALA A 210 -8.52 9.50 5.74
N LEU A 211 -8.96 8.31 5.31
CA LEU A 211 -8.58 7.06 5.98
C LEU A 211 -7.99 5.98 5.07
N TYR A 212 -8.10 6.10 3.75
CA TYR A 212 -7.66 5.03 2.84
C TYR A 212 -6.16 5.11 2.54
N PRO A 213 -5.45 3.98 2.41
CA PRO A 213 -4.97 3.27 3.58
C PRO A 213 -4.05 4.15 4.45
N GLY A 214 -4.56 4.65 5.58
CA GLY A 214 -3.75 5.40 6.54
C GLY A 214 -3.49 6.87 6.16
N PHE A 215 -4.45 7.53 5.48
CA PHE A 215 -4.48 8.97 5.15
C PHE A 215 -4.18 9.35 3.68
N SER A 216 -4.95 8.86 2.71
CA SER A 216 -4.74 9.05 1.25
C SER A 216 -4.74 10.48 0.70
N ILE A 217 -5.10 11.49 1.50
CA ILE A 217 -4.94 12.89 1.09
C ILE A 217 -3.47 13.30 1.13
N SER A 218 -2.62 12.58 1.88
CA SER A 218 -1.17 12.79 1.87
C SER A 218 -0.56 12.49 0.52
N GLY A 219 0.15 13.52 0.04
CA GLY A 219 1.01 13.53 -1.13
C GLY A 219 1.67 12.19 -1.38
N LEU A 220 1.34 11.65 -2.55
CA LEU A 220 2.29 11.34 -3.59
C LEU A 220 1.58 11.74 -4.88
N ALA A 221 2.25 12.44 -5.79
CA ALA A 221 1.69 12.78 -7.09
C ALA A 221 1.34 11.46 -7.78
N TYR A 222 0.12 10.96 -7.60
CA TYR A 222 -0.29 9.64 -8.06
C TYR A 222 -1.50 9.70 -8.95
N THR A 223 -1.45 8.81 -9.92
CA THR A 223 -2.51 8.62 -10.91
C THR A 223 -3.82 8.09 -10.31
N GLY A 224 -3.81 7.55 -9.08
CA GLY A 224 -4.95 6.85 -8.50
C GLY A 224 -6.19 7.74 -8.27
N TRP A 225 -6.03 8.93 -7.66
CA TRP A 225 -7.17 9.83 -7.42
C TRP A 225 -7.73 10.41 -8.72
N LEU A 226 -6.88 10.59 -9.73
CA LEU A 226 -7.33 10.93 -11.08
C LEU A 226 -8.13 9.78 -11.71
N ALA A 227 -7.68 8.53 -11.55
CA ALA A 227 -8.44 7.37 -12.01
C ALA A 227 -9.82 7.28 -11.31
N VAL A 228 -9.89 7.56 -10.00
CA VAL A 228 -11.15 7.66 -9.25
C VAL A 228 -12.03 8.78 -9.82
N LEU A 229 -11.49 9.98 -10.03
CA LEU A 229 -12.23 11.10 -10.62
C LEU A 229 -12.83 10.72 -11.98
N LEU A 230 -11.99 10.18 -12.87
CA LEU A 230 -12.40 9.72 -14.20
C LEU A 230 -13.48 8.63 -14.12
N PHE A 231 -13.38 7.69 -13.18
CA PHE A 231 -14.39 6.66 -12.96
C PHE A 231 -15.74 7.24 -12.49
N LEU A 232 -15.72 8.26 -11.63
CA LEU A 232 -16.93 8.88 -11.06
C LEU A 232 -17.67 9.77 -12.06
N LEU A 233 -16.98 10.43 -12.99
CA LEU A 233 -17.58 11.35 -13.98
C LEU A 233 -18.75 10.73 -14.76
N PRO A 234 -18.60 9.58 -15.45
CA PRO A 234 -19.69 8.99 -16.20
C PRO A 234 -20.76 8.33 -15.31
N LEU A 235 -20.44 7.98 -14.06
CA LEU A 235 -21.45 7.54 -13.09
C LEU A 235 -22.40 8.69 -12.74
N ARG A 236 -21.86 9.90 -12.58
CA ARG A 236 -22.65 11.09 -12.22
C ARG A 236 -23.34 11.74 -13.42
N TYR A 237 -22.61 11.93 -14.51
CA TYR A 237 -23.02 12.76 -15.65
C TYR A 237 -23.31 11.97 -16.92
N GLY A 238 -22.95 10.68 -16.97
CA GLY A 238 -23.08 9.84 -18.16
C GLY A 238 -24.50 9.35 -18.43
N LYS A 239 -25.44 10.27 -18.72
CA LYS A 239 -26.83 9.93 -19.12
C LYS A 239 -27.05 10.20 -20.62
N GLY A 240 -27.86 9.38 -21.27
CA GLY A 240 -28.23 9.53 -22.69
C GLY A 240 -27.07 9.38 -23.68
N LYS A 241 -27.22 9.91 -24.91
CA LYS A 241 -26.24 9.80 -26.01
C LYS A 241 -24.88 10.40 -25.66
N TYR A 242 -24.87 11.56 -24.99
CA TYR A 242 -23.64 12.22 -24.51
C TYR A 242 -22.93 11.40 -23.42
N GLY A 243 -23.68 10.59 -22.66
CA GLY A 243 -23.11 9.68 -21.67
C GLY A 243 -22.25 8.58 -22.28
N THR A 244 -22.61 8.05 -23.45
CA THR A 244 -21.79 7.06 -24.16
C THR A 244 -20.47 7.65 -24.63
N ILE A 245 -20.50 8.87 -25.19
CA ILE A 245 -19.29 9.59 -25.63
C ILE A 245 -18.38 9.85 -24.44
N LEU A 246 -18.94 10.36 -23.33
CA LEU A 246 -18.19 10.61 -22.11
C LEU A 246 -17.51 9.34 -21.57
N ARG A 247 -18.21 8.20 -21.56
CA ARG A 247 -17.62 6.92 -21.13
C ARG A 247 -16.49 6.47 -22.03
N LEU A 248 -16.64 6.55 -23.35
CA LEU A 248 -15.59 6.20 -24.30
C LEU A 248 -14.36 7.09 -24.10
N ALA A 249 -14.56 8.41 -23.97
CA ALA A 249 -13.48 9.34 -23.68
C ALA A 249 -12.77 8.99 -22.37
N VAL A 250 -13.52 8.71 -21.29
CA VAL A 250 -12.97 8.30 -20.00
C VAL A 250 -12.18 7.00 -20.09
N VAL A 251 -12.65 6.00 -20.83
CA VAL A 251 -11.94 4.72 -21.02
C VAL A 251 -10.59 4.94 -21.71
N LEU A 252 -10.56 5.78 -22.74
CA LEU A 252 -9.32 6.14 -23.43
C LEU A 252 -8.36 6.89 -22.49
N LEU A 253 -8.87 7.84 -21.70
CA LEU A 253 -8.07 8.58 -20.72
C LEU A 253 -7.52 7.67 -19.60
N LEU A 254 -8.31 6.70 -19.12
CA LEU A 254 -7.84 5.72 -18.13
C LEU A 254 -6.70 4.86 -18.70
N ALA A 255 -6.84 4.36 -19.93
CA ALA A 255 -5.78 3.61 -20.59
C ALA A 255 -4.52 4.46 -20.85
N ALA A 256 -4.71 5.73 -21.24
CA ALA A 256 -3.63 6.70 -21.42
C ALA A 256 -2.90 7.00 -20.10
N LEU A 257 -3.62 7.04 -18.98
CA LEU A 257 -3.09 7.32 -17.65
C LEU A 257 -2.18 6.20 -17.12
N LYS A 258 -2.59 4.93 -17.25
CA LYS A 258 -1.77 3.73 -16.99
C LYS A 258 -2.51 2.51 -17.51
N LEU A 259 -1.80 1.54 -18.10
CA LEU A 259 -2.43 0.35 -18.71
C LEU A 259 -3.37 -0.38 -17.75
N ARG A 260 -2.98 -0.52 -16.47
CA ARG A 260 -3.83 -1.15 -15.44
C ARG A 260 -5.22 -0.52 -15.28
N TYR A 261 -5.36 0.79 -15.51
CA TYR A 261 -6.67 1.45 -15.42
C TYR A 261 -7.52 1.20 -16.68
N GLY A 262 -6.93 0.68 -17.76
CA GLY A 262 -7.68 0.18 -18.92
C GLY A 262 -8.66 -0.93 -18.53
N ALA A 263 -8.31 -1.78 -17.57
CA ALA A 263 -9.22 -2.80 -17.03
C ALA A 263 -10.43 -2.18 -16.32
N LEU A 264 -10.25 -1.09 -15.57
CA LEU A 264 -11.34 -0.33 -14.98
C LEU A 264 -12.29 0.19 -16.07
N GLY A 265 -11.73 0.79 -17.12
CA GLY A 265 -12.50 1.25 -18.29
C GLY A 265 -13.25 0.12 -19.00
N ALA A 266 -12.61 -1.02 -19.24
CA ALA A 266 -13.25 -2.20 -19.83
C ALA A 266 -14.44 -2.69 -18.98
N GLY A 267 -14.28 -2.72 -17.65
CA GLY A 267 -15.36 -3.07 -16.75
C GLY A 267 -16.49 -2.03 -16.70
N MET A 268 -16.19 -0.73 -16.86
CA MET A 268 -17.22 0.34 -17.01
C MET A 268 -18.10 0.10 -18.22
N LEU A 269 -17.47 -0.28 -19.33
CA LEU A 269 -18.18 -0.62 -20.54
C LEU A 269 -18.98 -1.92 -20.34
N ALA A 270 -18.40 -2.97 -19.76
CA ALA A 270 -19.10 -4.22 -19.44
C ALA A 270 -20.34 -4.01 -18.54
N ALA A 271 -20.25 -3.11 -17.55
CA ALA A 271 -21.33 -2.83 -16.60
C ALA A 271 -22.61 -2.29 -17.26
N GLU A 272 -22.50 -1.62 -18.42
CA GLU A 272 -23.66 -1.14 -19.18
C GLU A 272 -24.46 -2.29 -19.85
N TYR A 273 -23.86 -3.49 -19.99
CA TYR A 273 -24.49 -4.63 -20.66
C TYR A 273 -25.15 -5.62 -19.71
N PHE A 274 -24.67 -5.74 -18.47
CA PHE A 274 -25.20 -6.68 -17.48
C PHE A 274 -26.70 -6.49 -17.13
N PRO A 275 -27.29 -5.28 -17.15
CA PRO A 275 -28.72 -5.12 -16.87
C PRO A 275 -29.64 -5.27 -18.10
N VAL A 276 -29.15 -5.46 -19.33
CA VAL A 276 -29.99 -5.50 -20.54
C VAL A 276 -30.59 -6.90 -20.75
N LYS A 277 -31.79 -7.14 -20.21
CA LYS A 277 -32.62 -8.29 -20.61
C LYS A 277 -33.04 -8.14 -22.07
N GLY A 278 -32.75 -9.14 -22.91
CA GLY A 278 -33.55 -9.40 -24.11
C GLY A 278 -32.97 -9.08 -25.50
N ASN A 279 -31.65 -8.91 -25.69
CA ASN A 279 -31.14 -8.84 -27.08
C ASN A 279 -29.73 -9.44 -27.27
N LEU A 280 -29.69 -10.75 -27.55
CA LEU A 280 -28.47 -11.55 -27.74
C LEU A 280 -27.57 -11.06 -28.89
N LYS A 281 -28.11 -10.45 -29.95
CA LYS A 281 -27.31 -9.94 -31.09
C LYS A 281 -26.50 -8.68 -30.75
N LYS A 282 -27.02 -7.79 -29.90
CA LYS A 282 -26.27 -6.62 -29.38
C LYS A 282 -25.26 -7.01 -28.29
N LYS A 283 -25.39 -8.22 -27.71
CA LYS A 283 -24.56 -8.74 -26.62
C LYS A 283 -23.12 -9.04 -27.04
N TYR A 284 -22.89 -9.39 -28.31
CA TYR A 284 -21.55 -9.75 -28.83
C TYR A 284 -20.95 -8.68 -29.76
N LEU A 285 -21.78 -7.84 -30.38
CA LEU A 285 -21.31 -6.82 -31.31
C LEU A 285 -20.45 -5.75 -30.62
N PHE A 286 -20.82 -5.34 -29.40
CA PHE A 286 -20.08 -4.29 -28.71
C PHE A 286 -18.73 -4.76 -28.12
N PRO A 287 -18.61 -5.94 -27.48
CA PRO A 287 -17.31 -6.52 -27.16
C PRO A 287 -16.41 -6.65 -28.38
N ALA A 288 -16.95 -7.08 -29.53
CA ALA A 288 -16.21 -7.14 -30.78
C ALA A 288 -15.73 -5.75 -31.23
N ILE A 289 -16.59 -4.72 -31.18
CA ILE A 289 -16.19 -3.33 -31.49
C ILE A 289 -15.10 -2.83 -30.53
N LEU A 290 -15.17 -3.15 -29.25
CA LEU A 290 -14.17 -2.79 -28.24
C LEU A 290 -12.82 -3.45 -28.50
N VAL A 291 -12.83 -4.75 -28.81
CA VAL A 291 -11.64 -5.52 -29.19
C VAL A 291 -11.06 -4.95 -30.48
N CYS A 292 -11.88 -4.68 -31.51
CA CYS A 292 -11.43 -4.04 -32.73
C CYS A 292 -10.88 -2.63 -32.50
N ALA A 293 -11.49 -1.83 -31.63
CA ALA A 293 -11.02 -0.48 -31.29
C ALA A 293 -9.69 -0.52 -30.52
N LEU A 294 -9.52 -1.49 -29.61
CA LEU A 294 -8.26 -1.72 -28.91
C LEU A 294 -7.16 -2.17 -29.89
N ILE A 295 -7.46 -3.11 -30.79
CA ILE A 295 -6.52 -3.56 -31.82
C ILE A 295 -6.13 -2.38 -32.74
N LEU A 296 -7.10 -1.59 -33.18
CA LEU A 296 -6.86 -0.39 -34.00
C LEU A 296 -6.03 0.65 -33.26
N PHE A 297 -6.24 0.83 -31.96
CA PHE A 297 -5.43 1.73 -31.13
C PHE A 297 -3.99 1.22 -31.00
N LEU A 298 -3.78 -0.06 -30.68
CA LEU A 298 -2.46 -0.66 -30.54
C LEU A 298 -1.68 -0.68 -31.87
N ALA A 299 -2.38 -0.98 -32.97
CA ALA A 299 -1.82 -0.90 -34.32
C ALA A 299 -1.53 0.54 -34.72
N GLY A 300 -2.46 1.46 -34.47
CA GLY A 300 -2.29 2.89 -34.74
C GLY A 300 -1.11 3.47 -33.97
N ASP A 301 -0.95 3.12 -32.70
CA ASP A 301 0.24 3.50 -31.94
C ASP A 301 1.50 2.92 -32.56
N ARG A 302 1.55 1.61 -32.85
CA ARG A 302 2.74 0.96 -33.43
C ARG A 302 3.16 1.58 -34.75
N TYR A 303 2.21 1.80 -35.66
CA TYR A 303 2.48 2.11 -37.06
C TYR A 303 2.38 3.59 -37.39
N LEU A 304 1.53 4.37 -36.71
CA LEU A 304 1.37 5.81 -36.97
C LEU A 304 2.20 6.65 -35.99
N LEU A 305 2.23 6.25 -34.73
CA LEU A 305 2.91 6.99 -33.66
C LEU A 305 4.28 6.37 -33.32
N HIS A 306 4.76 5.44 -34.16
CA HIS A 306 6.03 4.72 -33.99
C HIS A 306 6.18 4.05 -32.62
N GLY A 307 5.06 3.68 -32.02
CA GLY A 307 4.99 3.05 -30.71
C GLY A 307 5.09 3.99 -29.52
N ARG A 308 5.10 5.31 -29.71
CA ARG A 308 5.41 6.28 -28.64
C ARG A 308 4.41 6.31 -27.49
N ILE A 309 3.19 5.77 -27.65
CA ILE A 309 2.17 5.79 -26.60
C ILE A 309 2.11 4.49 -25.81
N PHE A 310 2.06 3.33 -26.45
CA PHE A 310 1.92 2.00 -25.84
C PHE A 310 3.20 1.16 -25.94
N TRP A 311 3.89 1.17 -27.08
CA TRP A 311 5.01 0.25 -27.34
C TRP A 311 6.39 0.72 -26.83
N VAL A 312 6.57 2.02 -26.58
CA VAL A 312 7.80 2.61 -25.99
C VAL A 312 7.88 2.37 -24.48
N ARG A 313 6.79 1.91 -23.85
CA ARG A 313 6.77 1.60 -22.41
C ARG A 313 7.42 0.22 -22.18
N TYR A 314 8.61 0.21 -21.61
CA TYR A 314 9.11 -1.00 -20.99
C TYR A 314 8.21 -1.35 -19.80
N GLY A 315 7.65 -2.56 -19.79
CA GLY A 315 6.65 -3.04 -18.84
C GLY A 315 5.31 -3.45 -19.47
N ASN A 316 4.98 -2.99 -20.69
CA ASN A 316 3.70 -3.33 -21.34
C ASN A 316 3.72 -4.70 -22.02
N ILE A 317 4.82 -5.06 -22.68
CA ILE A 317 5.02 -6.41 -23.24
C ILE A 317 5.16 -7.42 -22.10
N GLU A 318 5.83 -7.00 -21.04
CA GLU A 318 6.03 -7.69 -19.78
C GLU A 318 4.70 -7.89 -19.07
N ALA A 319 3.79 -6.90 -19.09
CA ALA A 319 2.44 -7.05 -18.57
C ALA A 319 1.66 -8.13 -19.32
N LEU A 320 1.78 -8.20 -20.65
CA LEU A 320 1.14 -9.26 -21.44
C LEU A 320 1.75 -10.65 -21.12
N LYS A 321 3.06 -10.73 -20.94
CA LYS A 321 3.76 -11.95 -20.51
C LYS A 321 3.33 -12.37 -19.09
N LEU A 322 3.28 -11.45 -18.13
CA LEU A 322 2.84 -11.72 -16.75
C LEU A 322 1.37 -12.17 -16.71
N ILE A 323 0.51 -11.59 -17.53
CA ILE A 323 -0.88 -12.06 -17.69
C ILE A 323 -0.90 -13.51 -18.14
N TRP A 324 -0.10 -13.86 -19.15
CA TRP A 324 -0.02 -15.24 -19.66
C TRP A 324 0.55 -16.21 -18.61
N ILE A 325 1.64 -15.85 -17.93
CA ILE A 325 2.25 -16.67 -16.88
C ILE A 325 1.27 -16.88 -15.71
N ASN A 326 0.71 -15.80 -15.15
CA ASN A 326 -0.15 -15.89 -13.96
C ASN A 326 -1.47 -16.62 -14.22
N ILE A 327 -2.05 -16.51 -15.41
CA ILE A 327 -3.30 -17.20 -15.74
C ILE A 327 -3.05 -18.67 -16.08
N PHE A 328 -2.05 -18.98 -16.90
CA PHE A 328 -1.90 -20.32 -17.47
C PHE A 328 -0.91 -21.20 -16.70
N HIS A 329 0.08 -20.62 -16.01
CA HIS A 329 1.16 -21.36 -15.35
C HIS A 329 1.05 -21.30 -13.82
N ARG A 330 0.45 -20.24 -13.25
CA ARG A 330 0.34 -20.05 -11.79
C ARG A 330 -1.09 -19.78 -11.26
N PRO A 331 -2.12 -20.53 -11.69
CA PRO A 331 -3.51 -20.24 -11.34
C PRO A 331 -3.81 -20.34 -9.84
N LEU A 332 -3.17 -21.26 -9.11
CA LEU A 332 -3.37 -21.41 -7.67
C LEU A 332 -2.78 -20.22 -6.88
N HIS A 333 -1.60 -19.73 -7.29
CA HIS A 333 -1.01 -18.52 -6.72
C HIS A 333 -1.86 -17.29 -7.03
N LEU A 334 -2.40 -17.18 -8.25
CA LEU A 334 -3.31 -16.09 -8.60
C LEU A 334 -4.57 -16.08 -7.71
N LEU A 335 -5.15 -17.25 -7.44
CA LEU A 335 -6.29 -17.38 -6.52
C LEU A 335 -5.92 -17.02 -5.07
N SER A 336 -4.74 -17.44 -4.62
CA SER A 336 -4.18 -17.03 -3.32
C SER A 336 -4.05 -15.50 -3.25
N ASN A 337 -3.44 -14.88 -4.26
CA ASN A 337 -3.20 -13.43 -4.32
C ASN A 337 -4.49 -12.62 -4.34
N LEU A 338 -5.55 -13.13 -4.98
CA LEU A 338 -6.86 -12.51 -4.93
C LEU A 338 -7.41 -12.48 -3.50
N GLY A 339 -7.39 -13.60 -2.80
CA GLY A 339 -7.85 -13.68 -1.41
C GLY A 339 -7.05 -12.76 -0.48
N TRP A 340 -5.72 -12.77 -0.64
CA TRP A 340 -4.82 -12.01 0.23
C TRP A 340 -4.80 -10.51 0.01
N SER A 341 -5.03 -10.02 -1.22
CA SER A 341 -4.96 -8.58 -1.53
C SER A 341 -5.77 -7.63 -0.63
N LEU A 342 -6.76 -8.15 0.11
CA LEU A 342 -7.59 -7.41 1.06
C LEU A 342 -7.11 -7.48 2.52
N PHE A 343 -6.32 -8.49 2.87
CA PHE A 343 -5.90 -8.83 4.24
C PHE A 343 -4.40 -8.82 4.45
N ASP A 344 -3.64 -8.85 3.36
CA ASP A 344 -2.20 -8.75 3.34
C ASP A 344 -1.74 -7.46 4.03
N LEU A 345 -0.71 -7.61 4.85
CA LEU A 345 -0.17 -6.52 5.65
C LEU A 345 0.44 -5.43 4.77
N GLU A 346 1.05 -5.83 3.66
CA GLU A 346 1.66 -4.89 2.73
C GLU A 346 0.64 -4.20 1.83
N ALA A 347 -0.43 -4.91 1.43
CA ALA A 347 -1.62 -4.28 0.88
C ALA A 347 -2.23 -3.29 1.90
N GLY A 348 -2.10 -3.55 3.21
CA GLY A 348 -2.43 -2.60 4.26
C GLY A 348 -3.92 -2.24 4.35
N LEU A 349 -4.80 -2.87 3.57
CA LEU A 349 -6.22 -2.52 3.54
C LEU A 349 -6.92 -2.88 4.86
N PHE A 350 -6.63 -4.04 5.44
CA PHE A 350 -7.22 -4.43 6.72
C PHE A 350 -6.67 -3.62 7.90
N PHE A 351 -5.36 -3.39 7.95
CA PHE A 351 -4.70 -2.76 9.10
C PHE A 351 -4.71 -1.23 9.03
N ARG A 352 -4.55 -0.63 7.83
CA ARG A 352 -4.52 0.83 7.66
C ARG A 352 -5.87 1.42 7.25
N ALA A 353 -6.77 0.63 6.66
CA ALA A 353 -8.14 1.05 6.33
C ALA A 353 -9.22 -0.02 6.59
N PRO A 354 -9.34 -0.58 7.81
CA PRO A 354 -10.27 -1.66 8.13
C PRO A 354 -11.73 -1.41 7.74
N TRP A 355 -12.13 -0.14 7.64
CA TRP A 355 -13.46 0.27 7.18
C TRP A 355 -13.80 -0.24 5.76
N THR A 356 -12.79 -0.54 4.94
CA THR A 356 -12.95 -1.09 3.58
C THR A 356 -13.52 -2.51 3.61
N LEU A 357 -13.15 -3.34 4.59
CA LEU A 357 -13.76 -4.66 4.78
C LEU A 357 -15.21 -4.55 5.25
N VAL A 358 -15.50 -3.56 6.11
CA VAL A 358 -16.88 -3.25 6.51
C VAL A 358 -17.72 -2.84 5.31
N ALA A 359 -17.14 -2.10 4.36
CA ALA A 359 -17.83 -1.71 3.15
C ALA A 359 -18.31 -2.91 2.32
N LEU A 360 -17.50 -3.97 2.24
CA LEU A 360 -17.88 -5.21 1.55
C LEU A 360 -19.14 -5.84 2.14
N ALA A 361 -19.31 -5.80 3.47
CA ALA A 361 -20.52 -6.28 4.15
C ALA A 361 -21.78 -5.44 3.81
N GLY A 362 -21.61 -4.20 3.33
CA GLY A 362 -22.69 -3.33 2.88
C GLY A 362 -23.12 -3.52 1.42
N LEU A 363 -22.33 -4.23 0.61
CA LEU A 363 -22.64 -4.46 -0.81
C LEU A 363 -23.96 -5.21 -1.06
N PRO A 364 -24.36 -6.23 -0.26
CA PRO A 364 -25.67 -6.86 -0.41
C PRO A 364 -26.84 -5.89 -0.21
N GLU A 365 -26.70 -4.90 0.66
CA GLU A 365 -27.73 -3.88 0.89
C GLU A 365 -27.77 -2.88 -0.27
N LEU A 366 -26.60 -2.50 -0.81
CA LEU A 366 -26.51 -1.68 -2.02
C LEU A 366 -27.21 -2.38 -3.20
N TYR A 367 -26.99 -3.68 -3.38
CA TYR A 367 -27.67 -4.47 -4.41
C TYR A 367 -29.20 -4.44 -4.27
N ARG A 368 -29.73 -4.52 -3.06
CA ARG A 368 -31.19 -4.47 -2.84
C ARG A 368 -31.78 -3.10 -3.14
N ARG A 369 -31.07 -2.02 -2.80
CA ARG A 369 -31.55 -0.64 -2.93
C ARG A 369 -31.37 -0.07 -4.33
N ASP A 370 -30.19 -0.24 -4.92
CA ASP A 370 -29.87 0.25 -6.25
C ASP A 370 -28.98 -0.75 -6.99
N ARG A 371 -29.65 -1.70 -7.67
CA ARG A 371 -28.98 -2.68 -8.52
C ARG A 371 -28.15 -2.03 -9.61
N THR A 372 -28.59 -0.90 -10.16
CA THR A 372 -27.89 -0.27 -11.28
C THR A 372 -26.56 0.30 -10.81
N LEU A 373 -26.58 1.06 -9.71
CA LEU A 373 -25.36 1.57 -9.10
C LEU A 373 -24.44 0.45 -8.62
N PHE A 374 -24.99 -0.62 -8.04
CA PHE A 374 -24.23 -1.80 -7.65
C PHE A 374 -23.43 -2.38 -8.81
N HIS A 375 -24.08 -2.71 -9.95
CA HIS A 375 -23.37 -3.30 -11.09
C HIS A 375 -22.34 -2.32 -11.68
N ARG A 376 -22.69 -1.04 -11.75
CA ARG A 376 -21.82 0.04 -12.24
C ARG A 376 -20.61 0.32 -11.34
N LEU A 377 -20.61 -0.15 -10.09
CA LEU A 377 -19.45 -0.06 -9.20
C LEU A 377 -18.69 -1.39 -9.12
N VAL A 378 -19.41 -2.51 -8.94
CA VAL A 378 -18.80 -3.84 -8.73
C VAL A 378 -18.10 -4.36 -9.97
N ILE A 379 -18.71 -4.27 -11.16
CA ILE A 379 -18.12 -4.85 -12.37
C ILE A 379 -16.80 -4.14 -12.74
N PRO A 380 -16.74 -2.79 -12.80
CA PRO A 380 -15.47 -2.09 -13.06
C PRO A 380 -14.42 -2.37 -12.00
N SER A 381 -14.83 -2.37 -10.73
CA SER A 381 -13.94 -2.65 -9.60
C SER A 381 -13.37 -4.05 -9.67
N ALA A 382 -14.17 -5.06 -10.02
CA ALA A 382 -13.73 -6.45 -10.16
C ALA A 382 -12.72 -6.61 -11.32
N PHE A 383 -12.97 -5.97 -12.47
CA PHE A 383 -12.02 -5.98 -13.59
C PHE A 383 -10.69 -5.33 -13.20
N TYR A 384 -10.76 -4.17 -12.55
CA TYR A 384 -9.56 -3.47 -12.09
C TYR A 384 -8.79 -4.27 -11.03
N TRP A 385 -9.51 -4.84 -10.06
CA TRP A 385 -8.94 -5.67 -9.01
C TRP A 385 -8.23 -6.88 -9.60
N PHE A 386 -8.91 -7.64 -10.47
CA PHE A 386 -8.33 -8.80 -11.14
C PHE A 386 -7.09 -8.44 -11.97
N ALA A 387 -7.15 -7.37 -12.77
CA ALA A 387 -5.99 -6.89 -13.53
C ALA A 387 -4.84 -6.45 -12.62
N THR A 388 -5.14 -5.81 -11.48
CA THR A 388 -4.12 -5.38 -10.52
C THR A 388 -3.46 -6.58 -9.83
N VAL A 389 -4.23 -7.61 -9.46
CA VAL A 389 -3.68 -8.84 -8.87
C VAL A 389 -2.90 -9.65 -9.88
N ILE A 390 -3.37 -9.79 -11.13
CA ILE A 390 -2.57 -10.43 -12.19
C ILE A 390 -1.26 -9.67 -12.44
N TRP A 391 -1.32 -8.34 -12.40
CA TRP A 391 -0.16 -7.53 -12.73
C TRP A 391 0.90 -7.52 -11.62
N MET A 392 0.47 -7.50 -10.37
CA MET A 392 1.34 -7.15 -9.25
C MET A 392 1.23 -8.09 -8.05
N GLY A 393 0.38 -9.11 -8.10
CA GLY A 393 0.07 -9.97 -6.95
C GLY A 393 1.28 -10.64 -6.29
N SER A 394 2.40 -10.73 -7.00
CA SER A 394 3.64 -11.30 -6.52
C SER A 394 4.79 -10.26 -6.42
N CYS A 395 4.55 -9.02 -6.87
CA CYS A 395 5.49 -7.90 -6.88
C CYS A 395 5.03 -6.74 -5.97
N TRP A 396 4.09 -6.99 -5.05
CA TRP A 396 3.68 -5.98 -4.05
C TRP A 396 4.79 -5.69 -3.03
N HIS A 397 5.71 -6.64 -2.92
CA HIS A 397 6.83 -6.70 -2.01
C HIS A 397 7.98 -5.81 -2.48
N GLY A 398 8.43 -4.91 -1.60
CA GLY A 398 9.50 -3.95 -1.89
C GLY A 398 9.06 -2.59 -2.41
N LEU A 399 7.77 -2.29 -2.35
CA LEU A 399 7.30 -0.94 -2.60
C LEU A 399 7.50 -0.07 -1.35
N PRO A 400 8.15 1.10 -1.44
CA PRO A 400 8.40 1.98 -0.29
C PRO A 400 7.11 2.59 0.33
N ALA A 401 5.92 2.22 -0.18
CA ALA A 401 4.63 2.65 0.36
C ALA A 401 3.54 1.59 0.09
N PRO A 402 2.43 1.61 0.84
CA PRO A 402 1.51 0.48 0.94
C PRO A 402 0.94 0.11 -0.42
N ALA A 403 0.94 -1.19 -0.77
CA ALA A 403 0.34 -1.67 -2.01
C ALA A 403 -1.17 -1.33 -2.07
N GLY A 404 -1.83 -1.12 -0.92
CA GLY A 404 -3.19 -0.62 -0.77
C GLY A 404 -3.54 0.62 -1.57
N ARG A 405 -2.56 1.51 -1.80
CA ARG A 405 -2.73 2.71 -2.63
C ARG A 405 -3.05 2.38 -4.08
N MET A 406 -2.65 1.20 -4.57
CA MET A 406 -2.98 0.74 -5.91
C MET A 406 -4.45 0.37 -6.01
N PHE A 407 -5.10 -0.02 -4.91
CA PHE A 407 -6.53 -0.30 -4.88
C PHE A 407 -7.39 0.97 -4.76
N LEU A 408 -6.82 2.17 -4.82
CA LEU A 408 -7.56 3.43 -4.74
C LEU A 408 -8.73 3.52 -5.74
N PRO A 409 -8.66 2.99 -6.99
CA PRO A 409 -9.82 2.95 -7.88
C PRO A 409 -11.00 2.09 -7.39
N LEU A 410 -10.82 1.25 -6.37
CA LEU A 410 -11.90 0.51 -5.70
C LEU A 410 -12.64 1.36 -4.64
N VAL A 411 -12.10 2.53 -4.25
CA VAL A 411 -12.70 3.41 -3.25
C VAL A 411 -14.17 3.75 -3.51
N PRO A 412 -14.63 4.03 -4.74
CA PRO A 412 -16.04 4.26 -5.01
C PRO A 412 -16.95 3.10 -4.57
N LEU A 413 -16.51 1.86 -4.79
CA LEU A 413 -17.22 0.67 -4.34
C LEU A 413 -17.25 0.60 -2.81
N PHE A 414 -16.11 0.82 -2.15
CA PHE A 414 -16.03 0.79 -0.69
C PHE A 414 -16.86 1.91 -0.04
N ALA A 415 -16.81 3.13 -0.54
CA ALA A 415 -17.60 4.23 0.00
C ALA A 415 -19.11 3.97 -0.15
N ALA A 416 -19.56 3.43 -1.29
CA ALA A 416 -20.96 3.08 -1.52
C ALA A 416 -21.43 1.91 -0.65
N GLY A 417 -20.58 0.90 -0.42
CA GLY A 417 -20.87 -0.19 0.51
C GLY A 417 -20.94 0.31 1.96
N PHE A 418 -19.97 1.09 2.40
CA PHE A 418 -19.91 1.66 3.74
C PHE A 418 -21.11 2.56 4.04
N SER A 419 -21.61 3.32 3.04
CA SER A 419 -22.79 4.17 3.20
C SER A 419 -24.06 3.39 3.58
N GLN A 420 -24.10 2.08 3.32
CA GLN A 420 -25.23 1.22 3.71
C GLN A 420 -25.14 0.73 5.16
N VAL A 421 -23.96 0.71 5.77
CA VAL A 421 -23.71 0.05 7.05
C VAL A 421 -23.10 0.96 8.12
N TRP A 422 -22.72 2.20 7.80
CA TRP A 422 -22.03 3.12 8.71
C TRP A 422 -22.75 3.37 10.04
N ARG A 423 -24.09 3.28 10.07
CA ARG A 423 -24.89 3.46 11.30
C ARG A 423 -24.78 2.29 12.28
N LYS A 424 -24.21 1.15 11.84
CA LYS A 424 -24.06 -0.03 12.70
C LYS A 424 -22.92 0.19 13.70
N PRO A 425 -23.08 -0.22 14.98
CA PRO A 425 -22.03 -0.06 15.99
C PRO A 425 -20.67 -0.65 15.57
N ALA A 426 -20.69 -1.82 14.92
CA ALA A 426 -19.48 -2.46 14.39
C ALA A 426 -18.74 -1.55 13.40
N ALA A 427 -19.45 -0.89 12.47
CA ALA A 427 -18.82 0.03 11.51
C ALA A 427 -18.12 1.20 12.21
N GLY A 428 -18.70 1.69 13.31
CA GLY A 428 -18.09 2.72 14.15
C GLY A 428 -16.76 2.29 14.77
N VAL A 429 -16.61 1.02 15.17
CA VAL A 429 -15.37 0.49 15.73
C VAL A 429 -14.25 0.45 14.66
N PHE A 430 -14.50 -0.16 13.50
CA PHE A 430 -13.52 -0.21 12.40
C PHE A 430 -13.16 1.19 11.88
N ALA A 431 -14.13 2.11 11.82
CA ALA A 431 -13.88 3.51 11.46
C ALA A 431 -13.01 4.24 12.50
N SER A 432 -13.28 4.05 13.80
CA SER A 432 -12.49 4.65 14.88
C SER A 432 -11.06 4.13 14.87
N PHE A 433 -10.88 2.84 14.62
CA PHE A 433 -9.57 2.24 14.44
C PHE A 433 -8.81 2.85 13.24
N SER A 434 -9.49 2.99 12.09
CA SER A 434 -8.91 3.60 10.89
C SER A 434 -8.50 5.07 11.13
N ILE A 435 -9.27 5.81 11.94
CA ILE A 435 -8.92 7.19 12.37
C ILE A 435 -7.65 7.17 13.22
N ALA A 436 -7.53 6.24 14.17
CA ALA A 436 -6.35 6.12 15.01
C ALA A 436 -5.09 5.81 14.19
N VAL A 437 -5.15 4.84 13.26
CA VAL A 437 -4.03 4.52 12.38
C VAL A 437 -3.68 5.69 11.46
N SER A 438 -4.69 6.34 10.86
CA SER A 438 -4.45 7.51 10.01
C SER A 438 -3.81 8.66 10.79
N ALA A 439 -4.18 8.85 12.06
CA ALA A 439 -3.60 9.86 12.93
C ALA A 439 -2.17 9.54 13.35
N LEU A 440 -1.85 8.28 13.65
CA LEU A 440 -0.48 7.81 13.90
C LEU A 440 0.40 8.06 12.67
N VAL A 441 -0.10 7.68 11.50
CA VAL A 441 0.59 7.87 10.23
C VAL A 441 0.82 9.36 9.90
N ILE A 442 -0.08 10.26 10.30
CA ILE A 442 0.14 11.71 10.13
C ILE A 442 1.34 12.20 10.95
N VAL A 443 1.57 11.61 12.12
CA VAL A 443 2.58 12.07 13.09
C VAL A 443 3.91 11.35 12.86
N CYS A 444 3.83 10.10 12.40
CA CYS A 444 4.95 9.25 12.03
C CYS A 444 4.74 8.73 10.59
N PRO A 445 5.08 9.51 9.56
CA PRO A 445 4.89 9.10 8.16
C PRO A 445 5.62 7.81 7.78
N ALA A 446 6.72 7.47 8.48
CA ALA A 446 7.44 6.21 8.33
C ALA A 446 6.53 4.98 8.53
N LEU A 447 5.44 5.08 9.32
CA LEU A 447 4.47 3.99 9.52
C LEU A 447 3.66 3.62 8.25
N ARG A 448 3.83 4.38 7.16
CA ARG A 448 3.32 4.02 5.82
C ARG A 448 4.24 3.05 5.08
N ALA A 449 5.51 2.95 5.47
CA ALA A 449 6.44 2.11 4.75
C ALA A 449 6.10 0.63 4.97
N ASN A 450 6.22 -0.12 3.90
CA ASN A 450 6.47 -1.54 3.95
C ASN A 450 7.86 -1.73 3.38
N TYR A 451 8.58 -2.70 3.92
CA TYR A 451 9.91 -3.02 3.44
C TYR A 451 9.86 -4.23 2.49
N ALA A 452 10.95 -4.41 1.73
CA ALA A 452 11.03 -5.45 0.70
C ALA A 452 11.10 -6.87 1.27
N ASP A 453 11.56 -6.97 2.50
CA ASP A 453 11.65 -8.15 3.36
C ASP A 453 10.29 -8.58 3.94
N GLY A 454 9.19 -7.90 3.60
CA GLY A 454 7.86 -8.21 4.11
C GLY A 454 7.55 -7.67 5.51
N THR A 455 8.42 -6.83 6.06
CA THR A 455 8.18 -6.12 7.32
C THR A 455 7.32 -4.85 7.10
N ASP A 456 6.58 -4.45 8.14
CA ASP A 456 5.68 -3.30 8.14
C ASP A 456 5.98 -2.45 9.38
N SER A 457 6.37 -1.18 9.18
CA SER A 457 6.78 -0.28 10.27
C SER A 457 5.65 -0.04 11.30
N LEU A 458 4.38 -0.20 10.93
CA LEU A 458 3.27 -0.09 11.87
C LEU A 458 3.20 -1.31 12.80
N LEU A 459 3.55 -2.51 12.32
CA LEU A 459 3.61 -3.72 13.14
C LEU A 459 4.84 -3.77 14.03
N GLU A 460 6.00 -3.35 13.50
CA GLU A 460 7.23 -3.23 14.27
C GLU A 460 7.03 -2.31 15.49
N LEU A 461 6.35 -1.18 15.29
CA LEU A 461 5.99 -0.27 16.38
C LEU A 461 5.15 -0.94 17.47
N LEU A 462 4.35 -1.95 17.12
CA LEU A 462 3.51 -2.71 18.04
C LEU A 462 4.24 -3.91 18.67
N GLY A 463 5.55 -4.06 18.43
CA GLY A 463 6.36 -5.15 18.96
C GLY A 463 6.21 -6.46 18.19
N GLY A 464 5.68 -6.44 16.97
CA GLY A 464 5.68 -7.60 16.08
C GLY A 464 7.04 -7.75 15.39
N SER A 465 7.65 -8.93 15.46
CA SER A 465 8.97 -9.23 14.88
C SER A 465 8.87 -9.77 13.44
N GLY A 466 8.01 -9.17 12.61
CA GLY A 466 7.70 -9.63 11.27
C GLY A 466 6.21 -9.95 11.10
N GLY A 467 5.66 -9.57 9.94
CA GLY A 467 4.26 -9.75 9.61
C GLY A 467 4.03 -10.92 8.64
N PHE A 468 2.80 -11.44 8.58
CA PHE A 468 2.37 -12.30 7.48
C PHE A 468 2.45 -11.57 6.13
N SER A 469 3.47 -11.87 5.33
CA SER A 469 3.55 -11.43 3.94
C SER A 469 2.98 -12.50 2.99
N MET A 470 2.33 -12.07 1.90
CA MET A 470 1.95 -12.95 0.79
C MET A 470 3.12 -13.70 0.14
N ILE A 471 4.36 -13.21 0.32
CA ILE A 471 5.58 -13.92 -0.08
C ILE A 471 5.66 -15.27 0.64
N ARG A 472 5.17 -15.32 1.89
CA ARG A 472 5.26 -16.45 2.82
C ARG A 472 3.91 -17.16 2.97
N SER A 473 3.27 -17.46 1.85
CA SER A 473 1.94 -18.07 1.85
C SER A 473 1.99 -19.54 2.32
N ASN A 474 1.61 -19.79 3.58
CA ASN A 474 1.21 -21.12 4.05
C ASN A 474 -0.31 -21.28 3.83
N PRO A 475 -0.82 -22.44 3.37
CA PRO A 475 -2.26 -22.70 3.31
C PRO A 475 -3.00 -22.48 4.64
N LEU A 476 -2.35 -22.67 5.79
CA LEU A 476 -2.90 -22.32 7.11
C LEU A 476 -3.03 -20.80 7.27
N ASN A 477 -2.11 -20.02 6.69
CA ASN A 477 -2.19 -18.58 6.66
C ASN A 477 -3.38 -18.13 5.80
N LEU A 478 -3.76 -18.84 4.72
CA LEU A 478 -4.94 -18.52 3.90
C LEU A 478 -6.28 -18.67 4.64
N LEU A 479 -6.37 -19.61 5.59
CA LEU A 479 -7.58 -19.82 6.40
C LEU A 479 -7.87 -18.61 7.29
N MET A 480 -6.83 -17.90 7.72
CA MET A 480 -6.97 -16.80 8.67
C MET A 480 -7.70 -15.56 8.08
N PRO A 481 -7.30 -14.99 6.91
CA PRO A 481 -8.08 -13.98 6.20
C PRO A 481 -9.52 -14.42 5.93
N ALA A 482 -9.73 -15.68 5.54
CA ALA A 482 -11.06 -16.21 5.27
C ALA A 482 -11.92 -16.25 6.56
N VAL A 483 -11.35 -16.66 7.69
CA VAL A 483 -12.00 -16.67 9.01
C VAL A 483 -12.26 -15.24 9.49
N LEU A 484 -11.31 -14.30 9.34
CA LEU A 484 -11.50 -12.89 9.66
C LEU A 484 -12.62 -12.27 8.80
N ALA A 485 -12.61 -12.52 7.49
CA ALA A 485 -13.66 -12.09 6.57
C ALA A 485 -15.03 -12.63 6.96
N ALA A 486 -15.11 -13.93 7.25
CA ALA A 486 -16.33 -14.60 7.69
C ALA A 486 -16.82 -14.06 9.03
N GLY A 487 -15.91 -13.82 9.98
CA GLY A 487 -16.18 -13.21 11.27
C GLY A 487 -16.77 -11.81 11.13
N ILE A 488 -16.14 -10.96 10.31
CA ILE A 488 -16.66 -9.62 9.99
C ILE A 488 -18.08 -9.76 9.43
N PHE A 489 -18.26 -10.58 8.41
CA PHE A 489 -19.56 -10.76 7.76
C PHE A 489 -20.65 -11.28 8.71
N ALA A 490 -20.30 -12.20 9.62
CA ALA A 490 -21.20 -12.73 10.64
C ALA A 490 -21.62 -11.66 11.66
N VAL A 491 -20.67 -10.86 12.15
CA VAL A 491 -20.91 -9.76 13.10
C VAL A 491 -21.88 -8.73 12.53
N PHE A 492 -21.74 -8.40 11.24
CA PHE A 492 -22.61 -7.43 10.56
C PHE A 492 -24.01 -7.97 10.23
N ARG A 493 -24.23 -9.28 10.30
CA ARG A 493 -25.52 -9.91 9.98
C ARG A 493 -26.38 -10.27 11.20
N ARG A 494 -25.83 -10.56 12.39
CA ARG A 494 -26.62 -11.26 13.44
C ARG A 494 -26.43 -10.86 14.91
N SER A 495 -25.61 -9.86 15.27
CA SER A 495 -25.23 -9.67 16.68
C SER A 495 -25.86 -8.46 17.38
N ARG A 496 -26.53 -8.67 18.53
CA ARG A 496 -26.90 -7.63 19.52
C ARG A 496 -25.66 -6.94 20.12
N PHE A 497 -24.50 -7.62 20.06
CA PHE A 497 -23.21 -7.18 20.60
C PHE A 497 -22.20 -6.89 19.48
N ALA A 498 -22.65 -6.41 18.32
CA ALA A 498 -21.81 -6.31 17.13
C ALA A 498 -20.55 -5.43 17.33
N GLY A 499 -20.61 -4.43 18.21
CA GLY A 499 -19.45 -3.59 18.56
C GLY A 499 -18.35 -4.35 19.30
N ALA A 500 -18.70 -5.16 20.30
CA ALA A 500 -17.71 -5.94 21.07
C ALA A 500 -17.05 -7.01 20.19
N HIS A 501 -17.84 -7.70 19.35
CA HIS A 501 -17.29 -8.68 18.42
C HIS A 501 -16.37 -8.04 17.36
N ALA A 502 -16.71 -6.83 16.88
CA ALA A 502 -15.84 -6.09 15.98
C ALA A 502 -14.47 -5.76 16.62
N ALA A 503 -14.46 -5.36 17.89
CA ALA A 503 -13.23 -5.13 18.63
C ALA A 503 -12.40 -6.41 18.81
N ILE A 504 -13.05 -7.54 19.13
CA ILE A 504 -12.39 -8.84 19.24
C ILE A 504 -11.78 -9.27 17.90
N ILE A 505 -12.50 -9.10 16.79
CA ILE A 505 -11.98 -9.44 15.45
C ILE A 505 -10.73 -8.62 15.11
N LEU A 506 -10.73 -7.32 15.41
CA LEU A 506 -9.54 -6.49 15.22
C LEU A 506 -8.39 -6.98 16.11
N LEU A 507 -8.65 -7.24 17.38
CA LEU A 507 -7.64 -7.74 18.31
C LEU A 507 -7.05 -9.08 17.86
N CYS A 508 -7.89 -10.03 17.44
CA CYS A 508 -7.44 -11.30 16.88
C CYS A 508 -6.64 -11.09 15.60
N GLY A 509 -7.08 -10.19 14.72
CA GLY A 509 -6.35 -9.83 13.51
C GLY A 509 -4.94 -9.29 13.79
N PHE A 510 -4.80 -8.41 14.79
CA PHE A 510 -3.51 -7.89 15.25
C PHE A 510 -2.64 -8.94 15.91
N PHE A 511 -3.21 -9.71 16.85
CA PHE A 511 -2.47 -10.75 17.56
C PHE A 511 -1.89 -11.77 16.59
N LEU A 512 -2.71 -12.21 15.63
CA LEU A 512 -2.27 -13.14 14.63
C LEU A 512 -1.18 -12.50 13.75
N ALA A 513 -1.39 -11.27 13.27
CA ALA A 513 -0.42 -10.56 12.43
C ALA A 513 0.96 -10.31 13.06
N GLY A 514 1.08 -10.36 14.39
CA GLY A 514 2.34 -10.24 15.12
C GLY A 514 3.02 -11.57 15.43
N ILE A 515 2.52 -12.71 14.96
CA ILE A 515 3.19 -14.00 15.12
C ILE A 515 4.39 -14.05 14.17
N ALA A 516 5.60 -14.02 14.74
CA ALA A 516 6.85 -14.12 14.00
C ALA A 516 6.91 -15.41 13.16
N PRO A 517 7.50 -15.38 11.95
CA PRO A 517 7.89 -16.61 11.28
C PRO A 517 8.85 -17.41 12.17
N VAL A 518 8.75 -18.75 12.11
CA VAL A 518 9.54 -19.68 12.94
C VAL A 518 11.04 -19.62 12.60
N VAL A 519 11.38 -19.18 11.40
CA VAL A 519 12.74 -19.05 10.85
C VAL A 519 12.77 -17.83 9.91
N PRO A 520 13.71 -16.87 10.06
CA PRO A 520 13.88 -15.81 9.08
C PRO A 520 14.40 -16.37 7.74
N ASP A 521 13.79 -15.93 6.64
CA ASP A 521 14.28 -16.23 5.28
C ASP A 521 15.51 -15.37 4.98
N ALA A 522 16.34 -15.73 4.00
CA ALA A 522 17.56 -14.98 3.70
C ALA A 522 17.31 -13.49 3.37
N GLU A 523 16.13 -13.16 2.84
CA GLU A 523 15.68 -11.79 2.58
C GLU A 523 15.30 -10.98 3.83
N ASP A 524 15.06 -11.63 4.97
CA ASP A 524 14.69 -10.97 6.26
C ASP A 524 15.90 -10.37 6.98
N LEU A 525 17.10 -10.66 6.49
CA LEU A 525 18.33 -10.19 7.09
C LEU A 525 18.50 -8.71 6.75
N ASP A 526 18.54 -7.89 7.80
CA ASP A 526 18.67 -6.45 7.67
C ASP A 526 19.99 -6.03 6.98
N SER A 527 20.10 -4.75 6.59
CA SER A 527 21.33 -4.24 5.99
C SER A 527 22.54 -4.24 6.92
N SER A 528 22.33 -4.40 8.24
CA SER A 528 23.42 -4.62 9.20
C SER A 528 23.90 -6.06 9.21
N ALA A 529 23.05 -7.00 8.82
CA ALA A 529 23.33 -8.41 8.69
C ALA A 529 23.88 -8.73 7.31
N VAL A 530 23.46 -8.04 6.25
CA VAL A 530 23.91 -8.32 4.87
C VAL A 530 24.84 -7.24 4.36
N GLN A 531 26.10 -7.59 4.09
CA GLN A 531 27.07 -6.72 3.45
C GLN A 531 27.34 -7.19 2.02
N GLY A 532 26.95 -6.38 1.03
CA GLY A 532 27.36 -6.59 -0.36
C GLY A 532 26.80 -7.83 -1.08
N ALA A 533 26.14 -8.77 -0.41
CA ALA A 533 25.50 -9.93 -1.01
C ALA A 533 24.14 -9.54 -1.63
N PRO A 534 23.96 -9.59 -2.97
CA PRO A 534 22.70 -9.27 -3.61
C PRO A 534 21.74 -10.46 -3.63
N LEU A 535 20.45 -10.17 -3.82
CA LEU A 535 19.45 -11.18 -4.15
C LEU A 535 19.73 -11.77 -5.53
N TYR A 536 19.67 -13.09 -5.65
CA TYR A 536 19.65 -13.76 -6.95
C TYR A 536 18.28 -13.52 -7.66
N PRO A 537 18.15 -13.74 -8.97
CA PRO A 537 19.18 -13.68 -9.97
C PRO A 537 19.75 -12.27 -10.07
N ARG A 538 21.08 -12.19 -10.22
CA ARG A 538 21.77 -11.01 -10.74
C ARG A 538 21.46 -10.82 -12.23
N SER A 539 20.20 -10.60 -12.58
CA SER A 539 19.80 -10.26 -13.94
C SER A 539 19.70 -8.75 -14.06
N PRO A 540 20.30 -8.10 -15.08
CA PRO A 540 20.01 -6.69 -15.36
C PRO A 540 18.55 -6.49 -15.80
N ASP A 541 17.91 -7.55 -16.30
CA ASP A 541 16.50 -7.56 -16.68
C ASP A 541 15.60 -7.60 -15.42
N PRO A 542 14.89 -6.51 -15.09
CA PRO A 542 13.99 -6.46 -13.94
C PRO A 542 12.86 -7.49 -14.03
N VAL A 543 12.53 -8.01 -15.20
CA VAL A 543 11.50 -9.06 -15.39
C VAL A 543 12.01 -10.40 -14.90
N ASN A 544 13.25 -10.76 -15.23
CA ASN A 544 13.86 -11.99 -14.72
C ASN A 544 14.08 -11.92 -13.21
N ARG A 545 14.45 -10.74 -12.68
CA ARG A 545 14.48 -10.52 -11.22
C ARG A 545 13.09 -10.64 -10.61
N ALA A 546 12.08 -9.98 -11.19
CA ALA A 546 10.71 -10.03 -10.69
C ALA A 546 10.15 -11.45 -10.72
N LEU A 547 10.35 -12.23 -11.78
CA LEU A 547 9.89 -13.62 -11.85
C LEU A 547 10.48 -14.51 -10.76
N TRP A 548 11.67 -14.17 -10.26
CA TRP A 548 12.33 -14.90 -9.20
C TRP A 548 12.05 -14.37 -7.79
N ILE A 549 11.90 -13.06 -7.62
CA ILE A 549 11.31 -12.41 -6.42
C ILE A 549 9.92 -13.02 -6.10
N THR A 550 9.28 -13.65 -7.08
CA THR A 550 7.95 -14.26 -6.96
C THR A 550 7.98 -15.76 -6.68
N GLU A 551 9.16 -16.38 -6.64
CA GLU A 551 9.32 -17.70 -6.05
C GLU A 551 9.35 -17.55 -4.52
N THR A 552 8.89 -18.58 -3.80
CA THR A 552 8.88 -18.61 -2.32
C THR A 552 10.28 -18.64 -1.69
N GLU A 553 11.32 -18.55 -2.51
CA GLU A 553 12.71 -18.77 -2.16
C GLU A 553 13.50 -17.59 -2.73
N ARG A 554 13.83 -16.64 -1.85
CA ARG A 554 14.61 -15.46 -2.19
C ARG A 554 16.01 -15.64 -1.63
N LEU A 555 16.87 -16.20 -2.46
CA LEU A 555 18.25 -16.51 -2.09
C LEU A 555 19.13 -15.26 -2.10
N LEU A 556 19.95 -15.11 -1.06
CA LEU A 556 21.12 -14.24 -1.11
C LEU A 556 22.25 -14.95 -1.83
N GLU A 557 22.83 -14.28 -2.84
CA GLU A 557 23.95 -14.78 -3.62
C GLU A 557 25.27 -14.25 -3.06
N LEU A 558 26.03 -15.15 -2.45
CA LEU A 558 27.44 -14.94 -2.13
C LEU A 558 28.24 -15.40 -3.35
N SER A 559 28.92 -14.49 -4.04
CA SER A 559 29.77 -14.85 -5.19
C SER A 559 31.00 -13.95 -5.39
N GLU A 560 31.10 -12.82 -4.68
CA GLU A 560 32.26 -11.92 -4.77
C GLU A 560 32.96 -11.75 -3.40
N PRO A 561 34.29 -11.58 -3.38
CA PRO A 561 35.02 -11.20 -2.17
C PRO A 561 34.49 -9.91 -1.52
N GLY A 562 34.40 -9.88 -0.20
CA GLY A 562 33.87 -8.76 0.59
C GLY A 562 32.36 -8.79 0.83
N GLN A 563 31.67 -9.84 0.37
CA GLN A 563 30.26 -10.06 0.66
C GLN A 563 30.09 -10.85 1.95
N SER A 564 29.17 -10.47 2.84
CA SER A 564 28.91 -11.21 4.08
C SER A 564 27.44 -11.16 4.52
N ILE A 565 27.03 -12.13 5.34
CA ILE A 565 25.69 -12.34 5.86
C ILE A 565 25.79 -12.80 7.32
N LEU A 566 25.30 -12.00 8.28
CA LEU A 566 25.22 -12.31 9.70
C LEU A 566 23.87 -12.96 10.03
N LEU A 567 23.88 -14.23 10.45
CA LEU A 567 22.70 -14.98 10.83
C LEU A 567 22.49 -14.88 12.36
N PRO A 568 21.30 -14.51 12.83
CA PRO A 568 20.99 -14.47 14.26
C PRO A 568 20.85 -15.90 14.82
N CYS A 569 21.47 -16.19 15.97
CA CYS A 569 21.25 -17.44 16.70
C CYS A 569 20.17 -17.27 17.79
N ASN A 570 19.58 -18.38 18.25
CA ASN A 570 18.49 -18.38 19.25
C ASN A 570 18.89 -17.77 20.61
N SER A 571 20.18 -17.65 20.91
CA SER A 571 20.72 -16.89 22.03
C SER A 571 21.06 -15.47 21.60
N SER A 572 20.56 -14.46 22.32
CA SER A 572 20.80 -13.02 22.04
C SER A 572 22.27 -12.56 22.10
N ALA A 573 23.21 -13.49 22.31
CA ALA A 573 24.63 -13.24 22.44
C ALA A 573 25.46 -13.90 21.33
N ASP A 574 24.87 -14.79 20.51
CA ASP A 574 25.60 -15.54 19.49
C ASP A 574 25.07 -15.19 18.09
N SER A 575 25.99 -14.97 17.15
CA SER A 575 25.70 -14.68 15.76
C SER A 575 26.66 -15.43 14.85
N LEU A 576 26.19 -15.72 13.64
CA LEU A 576 26.85 -16.57 12.67
C LEU A 576 27.07 -15.77 11.37
N LEU A 577 28.27 -15.23 11.16
CA LEU A 577 28.65 -14.44 9.99
C LEU A 577 29.18 -15.32 8.85
N LEU A 578 28.44 -15.48 7.76
CA LEU A 578 28.96 -15.95 6.47
C LEU A 578 29.72 -14.80 5.78
N GLU A 579 30.90 -15.00 5.24
CA GLU A 579 31.67 -13.99 4.51
C GLU A 579 32.37 -14.62 3.30
N MET A 580 32.47 -13.92 2.17
CA MET A 580 33.24 -14.31 1.00
C MET A 580 34.58 -13.59 1.04
N SER A 581 35.69 -14.34 1.15
CA SER A 581 37.04 -13.78 1.04
C SER A 581 37.57 -13.87 -0.39
N SER A 582 38.66 -13.15 -0.68
CA SER A 582 39.42 -13.27 -1.94
C SER A 582 40.00 -14.66 -2.19
N SER A 583 39.93 -15.55 -1.18
CA SER A 583 40.30 -16.96 -1.19
C SER A 583 39.10 -17.90 -0.98
N GLY A 584 37.87 -17.47 -1.29
CA GLY A 584 36.62 -18.23 -1.10
C GLY A 584 35.86 -17.93 0.21
N GLY A 585 34.71 -18.57 0.44
CA GLY A 585 33.85 -18.37 1.62
C GLY A 585 34.54 -18.62 2.99
N ALA A 586 33.99 -18.01 4.02
CA ALA A 586 34.32 -18.11 5.44
C ALA A 586 33.01 -18.01 6.25
N LEU A 587 32.93 -18.67 7.39
CA LEU A 587 31.81 -18.56 8.34
C LEU A 587 32.44 -18.26 9.71
N MET A 588 31.94 -17.26 10.42
CA MET A 588 32.43 -16.75 11.68
C MET A 588 31.33 -16.94 12.73
N VAL A 589 31.66 -17.58 13.85
CA VAL A 589 30.75 -17.75 14.99
C VAL A 589 31.39 -17.00 16.16
N GLY A 590 30.82 -15.87 16.59
CA GLY A 590 31.45 -15.01 17.61
C GLY A 590 32.77 -14.35 17.15
N ASP A 591 33.74 -14.23 18.05
CA ASP A 591 34.93 -13.35 17.89
C ASP A 591 36.13 -13.98 17.12
N THR A 592 35.95 -15.09 16.40
CA THR A 592 37.09 -15.87 15.83
C THR A 592 36.91 -16.22 14.34
N VAL A 593 38.00 -16.16 13.58
CA VAL A 593 38.07 -16.29 12.09
C VAL A 593 38.86 -17.54 11.69
N ILE A 594 38.37 -18.39 10.76
CA ILE A 594 39.10 -19.62 10.32
C ILE A 594 39.02 -19.89 8.79
N HIS A 595 40.08 -20.53 8.27
CA HIS A 595 40.48 -20.75 6.87
C HIS A 595 40.60 -22.29 6.44
N VAL A 596 39.95 -22.82 5.36
CA VAL A 596 40.11 -24.13 4.63
C VAL A 596 40.19 -23.99 3.06
N GLU A 597 40.40 -25.00 2.20
CA GLU A 597 40.56 -24.88 0.72
C GLU A 597 39.95 -26.11 -0.03
N THR A 598 39.26 -25.97 -1.19
CA THR A 598 38.40 -27.06 -1.78
C THR A 598 38.90 -27.71 -3.06
N GLU A 599 38.45 -28.96 -3.29
CA GLU A 599 37.63 -29.38 -4.46
C GLU A 599 36.72 -30.56 -4.01
N LEU A 600 35.40 -30.51 -4.28
CA LEU A 600 34.35 -31.52 -3.97
C LEU A 600 34.42 -32.11 -2.53
N ALA A 601 33.78 -31.48 -1.54
CA ALA A 601 33.93 -31.90 -0.15
C ALA A 601 32.88 -32.91 0.35
N GLU A 602 33.36 -34.05 0.89
CA GLU A 602 32.74 -34.72 2.03
C GLU A 602 32.74 -33.75 3.21
N LEU A 603 31.56 -33.48 3.78
CA LEU A 603 31.44 -32.73 5.03
C LEU A 603 31.90 -33.59 6.23
N PRO A 604 32.31 -32.99 7.35
CA PRO A 604 32.65 -33.73 8.57
C PRO A 604 31.52 -34.70 8.99
N GLU A 605 31.86 -35.86 9.59
CA GLU A 605 30.88 -36.91 10.00
C GLU A 605 29.71 -36.40 10.87
N ASP A 606 29.91 -35.24 11.53
CA ASP A 606 28.94 -34.58 12.40
C ASP A 606 27.80 -33.87 11.62
N TYR A 607 27.96 -33.68 10.31
CA TYR A 607 26.89 -33.22 9.41
C TYR A 607 26.07 -34.41 8.97
N GLN A 608 24.82 -34.48 9.47
CA GLN A 608 23.88 -35.46 8.95
C GLN A 608 23.39 -34.97 7.59
N PHE A 609 23.89 -35.58 6.52
CA PHE A 609 23.30 -35.46 5.20
C PHE A 609 21.86 -35.97 5.28
N LEU A 610 20.91 -35.05 5.12
CA LEU A 610 19.49 -35.37 5.19
C LEU A 610 18.93 -35.82 3.84
N GLY A 611 19.63 -35.52 2.75
CA GLY A 611 19.27 -35.96 1.42
C GLY A 611 19.68 -34.99 0.32
N ARG A 612 19.62 -35.50 -0.92
CA ARG A 612 19.78 -34.73 -2.14
C ARG A 612 18.39 -34.49 -2.72
N ASN A 613 18.07 -33.25 -3.01
CA ASN A 613 16.84 -32.88 -3.68
C ASN A 613 17.18 -32.31 -5.05
N GLU A 614 16.83 -33.04 -6.10
CA GLU A 614 16.87 -32.50 -7.45
C GLU A 614 15.66 -31.61 -7.63
N ARG A 615 15.90 -30.31 -7.78
CA ARG A 615 14.83 -29.36 -8.01
C ARG A 615 14.86 -28.91 -9.45
N VAL A 616 13.88 -29.41 -10.19
CA VAL A 616 13.55 -28.90 -11.51
C VAL A 616 12.72 -27.64 -11.31
N LEU A 617 13.33 -26.48 -11.52
CA LEU A 617 12.57 -25.23 -11.57
C LEU A 617 11.72 -25.27 -12.85
N PRO A 618 10.39 -25.17 -12.76
CA PRO A 618 9.49 -25.46 -13.88
C PRO A 618 9.66 -24.55 -15.11
N ASP A 619 10.35 -23.41 -14.95
CA ASP A 619 10.39 -22.34 -15.96
C ASP A 619 11.80 -22.05 -16.55
N LEU A 620 12.88 -22.75 -16.14
CA LEU A 620 14.24 -22.57 -16.67
C LEU A 620 15.05 -23.89 -16.76
N PRO A 621 15.95 -24.06 -17.76
CA PRO A 621 16.62 -25.33 -18.08
C PRO A 621 17.76 -25.73 -17.12
N GLU A 622 18.03 -24.96 -16.08
CA GLU A 622 19.05 -25.29 -15.10
C GLU A 622 18.46 -26.23 -14.03
N ASN A 623 18.61 -27.54 -14.24
CA ASN A 623 18.40 -28.51 -13.16
C ASN A 623 19.42 -28.21 -12.05
N ARG A 624 18.93 -27.88 -10.85
CA ARG A 624 19.80 -27.65 -9.69
C ARG A 624 19.70 -28.82 -8.73
N ILE A 625 20.87 -29.32 -8.36
CA ILE A 625 21.02 -30.32 -7.31
C ILE A 625 21.22 -29.56 -6.02
N MET A 626 20.26 -29.65 -5.10
CA MET A 626 20.39 -29.08 -3.75
C MET A 626 20.72 -30.20 -2.77
N GLU A 627 21.72 -29.98 -1.91
CA GLU A 627 22.11 -30.91 -0.87
C GLU A 627 21.74 -30.32 0.49
N ILE A 628 21.01 -31.09 1.30
CA ILE A 628 20.48 -30.63 2.59
C ILE A 628 21.28 -31.28 3.71
N TYR A 629 21.78 -30.45 4.61
CA TYR A 629 22.59 -30.86 5.75
C TYR A 629 22.01 -30.34 7.06
N HIS A 630 22.09 -31.16 8.11
CA HIS A 630 21.72 -30.77 9.47
C HIS A 630 22.95 -30.67 10.37
N LEU A 631 23.10 -29.52 11.04
CA LEU A 631 24.17 -29.25 11.99
C LEU A 631 23.62 -29.13 13.42
N PRO A 632 23.91 -30.08 14.33
CA PRO A 632 23.56 -29.93 15.73
C PRO A 632 24.48 -28.92 16.43
N LEU A 633 23.95 -27.71 16.73
CA LEU A 633 24.71 -26.61 17.38
C LEU A 633 25.21 -26.92 18.79
N ASN A 634 24.74 -28.00 19.42
CA ASN A 634 25.13 -28.38 20.78
C ASN A 634 26.52 -29.05 20.87
N ALA A 635 27.18 -29.33 19.73
CA ALA A 635 28.42 -30.10 19.72
C ALA A 635 29.70 -29.25 19.81
N TYR A 636 29.70 -27.96 19.44
CA TYR A 636 30.93 -27.16 19.37
C TYR A 636 30.73 -25.67 19.69
N ARG A 637 31.74 -25.07 20.34
CA ARG A 637 32.02 -23.62 20.37
C ARG A 637 32.93 -23.19 19.20
N ASP A 638 33.12 -24.05 18.19
CA ASP A 638 34.15 -23.93 17.18
C ASP A 638 33.58 -24.00 15.74
N THR A 639 34.29 -23.34 14.82
CA THR A 639 33.92 -22.85 13.48
C THR A 639 33.84 -23.93 12.36
N LEU A 640 33.02 -23.70 11.33
CA LEU A 640 33.01 -24.43 10.04
C LEU A 640 33.54 -23.51 8.93
N ARG A 641 34.32 -23.98 7.94
CA ARG A 641 34.61 -23.19 6.73
C ARG A 641 34.23 -23.96 5.46
N ILE A 642 33.36 -23.35 4.67
CA ILE A 642 33.04 -23.75 3.29
C ILE A 642 33.89 -22.89 2.39
N ILE A 643 34.60 -23.50 1.47
CA ILE A 643 35.52 -22.79 0.62
C ILE A 643 35.21 -23.14 -0.79
N TRP A 644 35.62 -22.24 -1.66
CA TRP A 644 35.06 -22.25 -2.98
C TRP A 644 36.09 -21.66 -3.90
N TYR A 645 36.88 -22.57 -4.45
CA TYR A 645 37.96 -22.27 -5.36
C TYR A 645 37.41 -22.49 -6.76
N SER A 646 36.64 -21.49 -7.22
CA SER A 646 35.95 -21.48 -8.52
C SER A 646 34.82 -22.53 -8.67
N GLY A 647 33.64 -22.09 -9.12
CA GLY A 647 32.46 -22.93 -9.29
C GLY A 647 31.16 -22.12 -9.34
N ASN A 648 30.01 -22.79 -9.21
CA ASN A 648 28.68 -22.15 -9.25
C ASN A 648 28.36 -21.39 -7.94
N PRO A 649 27.56 -20.31 -7.98
CA PRO A 649 27.27 -19.45 -6.82
C PRO A 649 26.77 -20.16 -5.57
N VAL A 650 27.13 -19.66 -4.38
CA VAL A 650 26.53 -20.10 -3.11
C VAL A 650 25.26 -19.29 -2.86
N TYR A 651 24.19 -20.02 -2.55
CA TYR A 651 22.87 -19.46 -2.32
C TYR A 651 22.38 -19.80 -0.92
N LEU A 652 21.98 -18.79 -0.16
CA LEU A 652 21.33 -18.97 1.14
C LEU A 652 19.82 -18.82 0.96
N ASP A 653 19.03 -19.85 1.31
CA ASP A 653 17.56 -19.81 1.24
C ASP A 653 16.93 -19.36 2.57
N ARG A 654 17.32 -20.00 3.68
CA ARG A 654 16.76 -19.76 5.01
C ARG A 654 17.82 -19.71 6.08
N ALA A 655 17.56 -18.91 7.12
CA ALA A 655 18.45 -18.69 8.24
C ALA A 655 17.76 -19.12 9.55
N GLY A 656 17.88 -20.38 9.94
CA GLY A 656 17.22 -20.86 11.16
C GLY A 656 17.91 -22.03 11.84
N VAL A 657 17.80 -22.06 13.16
CA VAL A 657 18.14 -23.22 13.98
C VAL A 657 16.88 -24.09 14.09
N PHE A 658 16.91 -25.30 13.54
CA PHE A 658 15.83 -26.28 13.66
C PHE A 658 15.84 -26.99 15.02
#